data_AF-A0A4Y9F716-F1
#
_entry.id   AF-A0A4Y9F716-F1
#
_cell.length_a   1.000
_cell.length_b   1.000
_cell.length_c   1.000
_cell.angle_alpha   90.00
_cell.angle_beta   90.00
_cell.angle_gamma   90.00
#
_symmetry.space_group_name_H-M   'P 1'
#
loop_
_entity.id
_entity.type
_entity.pdbx_description
1 polymer ?
#
loop_
_entity_poly.entity_id
_entity_poly.type
_entity_poly.pdbx_seq_one_letter_code
_entity_poly.pdbx_strand_id
1 'polypeptide(L)'
;MMSLTPPLAKRVPVERTHHSDTFVDHYEWLRDKESAEVLEHLRAENAFTEAVTEDQQPLRDAIFEEIKGRTQLTDMSVPSRRGAWWYFNRTVAGEQYPVMCRVPALTEGSVEERYQPPVVRPGEPLDGEQVVLDCNEFARDMAFFSLGSFQVTRDGSLLTFGVDDSGDERYTQYFKNLDTGEILEEKIEDVFAGAFFASGAKHLIYSVADESWRPYEVRAHAIGTSSSEDFALYREDDNGLWLGAGMSSSRTHVVITSSNSEYSETRIINIHELGQLEPTLIMKRDAGIEYSTDVIDVAGTGYLVIGHNHEAPNGEIVLAPLREEYVPFVDFKASWIPLVPHRADVRLEGFKFSRNHLVLMARENTTVKVFVAPRTALAEQAASAHPQGIDLYEPGGFTEELYTSAFSGVNIMSPVIRLNYTSYLTPSSVYDYFPDTDDLVLRRRTPVIGYEPENYTAYRMWAPAADGAMIPLSIMHRADLDKTQENPLIQYGYGSYESSMDPYFSTARLSVLDRGVIFVVAHIRGGGEMGRAWYTEGKKLAKKNTFTDFIDATDFLASQAWVDATRIGIMGGSAGGLLMGAVVNMAPEKYAACLAQVPFVDALTTILDPNLPLSALEWEEWGNPITDKEVYDYMKSYTPYENISPVKYPTIAAVTSLNDTRVFYVEPAKWVAALRETIDPASPTPLLKIEMDGGHGGGSGRYTAWREIAWDYSFLLTHLGATSVTE
;
A
#
# COMPACT_ATOMS: atom_id res chain seq x y z
N MET A 1 -36.99 -24.85 5.92
CA MET A 1 -35.60 -24.62 6.34
C MET A 1 -35.66 -24.11 7.77
N MET A 2 -34.87 -24.64 8.69
CA MET A 2 -34.73 -24.02 10.02
C MET A 2 -34.18 -22.61 9.80
N SER A 3 -34.80 -21.60 10.41
CA SER A 3 -34.28 -20.24 10.38
C SER A 3 -32.92 -20.25 11.06
N LEU A 4 -31.84 -19.94 10.34
CA LEU A 4 -30.53 -19.72 10.95
C LEU A 4 -30.63 -18.46 11.83
N THR A 5 -30.28 -18.59 13.10
CA THR A 5 -30.29 -17.46 14.04
C THR A 5 -28.88 -16.89 14.13
N PRO A 6 -28.67 -15.59 13.92
CA PRO A 6 -27.35 -14.97 14.10
C PRO A 6 -26.87 -15.08 15.55
N PRO A 7 -25.56 -15.17 15.79
CA PRO A 7 -25.00 -15.02 17.13
C PRO A 7 -25.43 -13.69 17.74
N LEU A 8 -25.86 -13.72 19.00
CA LEU A 8 -26.24 -12.52 19.75
C LEU A 8 -25.10 -12.14 20.68
N ALA A 9 -24.48 -11.00 20.44
CA ALA A 9 -23.53 -10.41 21.37
C ALA A 9 -24.26 -9.92 22.62
N LYS A 10 -23.74 -10.26 23.81
CA LYS A 10 -24.25 -9.68 25.06
C LYS A 10 -24.01 -8.17 25.07
N ARG A 11 -24.88 -7.46 25.78
CA ARG A 11 -24.73 -6.01 26.00
C ARG A 11 -24.13 -5.77 27.37
N VAL A 12 -22.95 -5.16 27.41
CA VAL A 12 -22.25 -4.75 28.63
C VAL A 12 -21.97 -3.27 28.50
N PRO A 13 -22.71 -2.38 29.21
CA PRO A 13 -22.53 -0.95 29.06
C PRO A 13 -21.16 -0.51 29.59
N VAL A 14 -20.38 0.13 28.74
CA VAL A 14 -19.14 0.83 29.06
C VAL A 14 -19.28 2.28 28.60
N GLU A 15 -19.01 3.22 29.49
CA GLU A 15 -19.15 4.64 29.18
C GLU A 15 -17.81 5.23 28.72
N ARG A 16 -17.83 5.90 27.56
CA ARG A 16 -16.74 6.77 27.08
C ARG A 16 -17.20 8.21 27.18
N THR A 17 -16.51 9.05 27.96
CA THR A 17 -16.87 10.48 28.13
C THR A 17 -15.72 11.39 27.70
N HIS A 18 -15.97 12.24 26.69
CA HIS A 18 -15.04 13.27 26.22
C HIS A 18 -15.81 14.57 25.92
N HIS A 19 -15.21 15.73 26.18
CA HIS A 19 -15.83 17.05 25.94
C HIS A 19 -17.27 17.19 26.48
N SER A 20 -17.56 16.55 27.64
CA SER A 20 -18.88 16.46 28.27
C SER A 20 -19.96 15.71 27.48
N ASP A 21 -19.57 14.95 26.46
CA ASP A 21 -20.40 14.02 25.71
C ASP A 21 -20.09 12.58 26.16
N THR A 22 -21.12 11.83 26.54
CA THR A 22 -21.00 10.44 26.98
C THR A 22 -21.61 9.51 25.93
N PHE A 23 -20.79 8.63 25.39
CA PHE A 23 -21.20 7.52 24.54
C PHE A 23 -21.24 6.23 25.37
N VAL A 24 -22.32 5.45 25.24
CA VAL A 24 -22.48 4.16 25.93
C VAL A 24 -22.21 3.05 24.93
N ASP A 25 -21.05 2.43 25.04
CA ASP A 25 -20.65 1.30 24.22
C ASP A 25 -21.11 0.00 24.87
N HIS A 26 -21.95 -0.77 24.17
CA HIS A 26 -22.46 -2.05 24.68
C HIS A 26 -21.58 -3.25 24.34
N TYR A 27 -20.58 -3.09 23.48
CA TYR A 27 -19.84 -4.18 22.87
C TYR A 27 -18.33 -4.09 23.07
N GLU A 28 -17.86 -3.13 23.87
CA GLU A 28 -16.43 -2.96 24.19
C GLU A 28 -15.78 -4.20 24.83
N TRP A 29 -16.57 -5.07 25.46
CA TRP A 29 -16.10 -6.37 25.98
C TRP A 29 -15.51 -7.28 24.88
N LEU A 30 -15.83 -7.04 23.60
CA LEU A 30 -15.26 -7.78 22.47
C LEU A 30 -13.77 -7.50 22.23
N ARG A 31 -13.18 -6.46 22.84
CA ARG A 31 -11.76 -6.09 22.67
C ARG A 31 -10.79 -7.09 23.31
N ASP A 32 -11.24 -7.83 24.31
CA ASP A 32 -10.39 -8.80 25.02
C ASP A 32 -10.13 -10.04 24.16
N LYS A 33 -9.10 -9.94 23.31
CA LYS A 33 -8.67 -10.97 22.35
C LYS A 33 -8.35 -12.32 22.99
N GLU A 34 -7.90 -12.31 24.24
CA GLU A 34 -7.52 -13.50 25.00
C GLU A 34 -8.73 -14.17 25.69
N SER A 35 -9.88 -13.50 25.70
CA SER A 35 -11.10 -14.04 26.31
C SER A 35 -11.66 -15.22 25.51
N ALA A 36 -11.81 -16.36 26.20
CA ALA A 36 -12.46 -17.54 25.62
C ALA A 36 -13.89 -17.24 25.13
N GLU A 37 -14.62 -16.34 25.80
CA GLU A 37 -15.96 -15.92 25.41
C GLU A 37 -15.95 -15.11 24.10
N VAL A 38 -14.97 -14.22 23.92
CA VAL A 38 -14.79 -13.46 22.67
C VAL A 38 -14.45 -14.43 21.54
N LEU A 39 -13.48 -15.32 21.74
CA LEU A 39 -13.09 -16.30 20.72
C LEU A 39 -14.24 -17.25 20.35
N GLU A 40 -15.08 -17.65 21.31
CA GLU A 40 -16.29 -18.44 21.04
C GLU A 40 -17.31 -17.64 20.21
N HIS A 41 -17.54 -16.38 20.54
CA HIS A 41 -18.42 -15.49 19.78
C HIS A 41 -17.94 -15.31 18.33
N LEU A 42 -16.65 -15.01 18.11
CA LEU A 42 -16.08 -14.85 16.77
C LEU A 42 -16.17 -16.14 15.94
N ARG A 43 -15.94 -17.31 16.55
CA ARG A 43 -16.14 -18.61 15.86
C ARG A 43 -17.61 -18.85 15.51
N ALA A 44 -18.53 -18.45 16.37
CA ALA A 44 -19.96 -18.53 16.09
C ALA A 44 -20.38 -17.61 14.93
N GLU A 45 -19.78 -16.41 14.84
CA GLU A 45 -19.96 -15.50 13.70
C GLU A 45 -19.48 -16.12 12.39
N ASN A 46 -18.29 -16.71 12.38
CA ASN A 46 -17.80 -17.45 11.21
C ASN A 46 -18.73 -18.60 10.81
N ALA A 47 -19.19 -19.41 11.78
CA ALA A 47 -20.10 -20.52 11.51
C ALA A 47 -21.45 -20.05 10.95
N PHE A 48 -21.97 -18.93 11.45
CA PHE A 48 -23.19 -18.33 10.94
C PHE A 48 -23.02 -17.78 9.53
N THR A 49 -21.95 -17.02 9.28
CA THR A 49 -21.62 -16.49 7.95
C THR A 49 -21.49 -17.61 6.94
N GLU A 50 -20.78 -18.70 7.27
CA GLU A 50 -20.64 -19.85 6.38
C GLU A 50 -21.99 -20.53 6.10
N ALA A 51 -22.84 -20.71 7.11
CA ALA A 51 -24.16 -21.31 6.93
C ALA A 51 -25.10 -20.43 6.07
N VAL A 52 -25.05 -19.10 6.23
CA VAL A 52 -25.87 -18.16 5.44
C VAL A 52 -25.44 -18.11 3.97
N THR A 53 -24.18 -18.42 3.70
CA THR A 53 -23.57 -18.26 2.38
C THR A 53 -23.15 -19.59 1.75
N GLU A 54 -23.65 -20.71 2.27
CA GLU A 54 -23.37 -22.07 1.80
C GLU A 54 -23.74 -22.25 0.32
N ASP A 55 -24.84 -21.63 -0.12
CA ASP A 55 -25.32 -21.68 -1.51
C ASP A 55 -24.39 -20.96 -2.50
N GLN A 56 -23.46 -20.14 -2.00
CA GLN A 56 -22.46 -19.43 -2.81
C GLN A 56 -21.21 -20.28 -3.06
N GLN A 57 -21.04 -21.42 -2.39
CA GLN A 57 -19.83 -22.25 -2.51
C GLN A 57 -19.51 -22.67 -3.95
N PRO A 58 -20.47 -23.07 -4.81
CA PRO A 58 -20.18 -23.38 -6.21
C PRO A 58 -19.61 -22.18 -6.99
N LEU A 59 -20.07 -20.96 -6.69
CA LEU A 59 -19.55 -19.74 -7.31
C LEU A 59 -18.15 -19.42 -6.81
N ARG A 60 -17.87 -19.62 -5.51
CA ARG A 60 -16.52 -19.46 -4.93
C ARG A 60 -15.53 -20.40 -5.58
N ASP A 61 -15.89 -21.67 -5.72
CA ASP A 61 -15.04 -22.68 -6.35
C ASP A 61 -14.79 -22.34 -7.83
N ALA A 62 -15.82 -21.88 -8.55
CA ALA A 62 -15.68 -21.43 -9.93
C ALA A 62 -14.72 -20.24 -10.05
N ILE A 63 -14.89 -19.18 -9.25
CA ILE A 63 -14.02 -17.99 -9.29
C ILE A 63 -12.59 -18.37 -8.89
N PHE A 64 -12.40 -19.21 -7.88
CA PHE A 64 -11.08 -19.70 -7.50
C PHE A 64 -10.39 -20.45 -8.64
N GLU A 65 -11.07 -21.41 -9.27
CA GLU A 65 -10.50 -22.17 -10.39
C GLU A 65 -10.31 -21.29 -11.63
N GLU A 66 -11.13 -20.26 -11.84
CA GLU A 66 -10.92 -19.25 -12.88
C GLU A 66 -9.64 -18.43 -12.64
N ILE A 67 -9.44 -17.90 -11.42
CA ILE A 67 -8.22 -17.16 -11.05
C ILE A 67 -6.99 -18.03 -11.24
N LYS A 68 -7.03 -19.24 -10.69
CA LYS A 68 -5.96 -20.23 -10.76
C LYS A 68 -5.69 -20.66 -12.20
N GLY A 69 -6.74 -20.89 -12.99
CA GLY A 69 -6.65 -21.32 -14.39
C GLY A 69 -6.12 -20.24 -15.34
N ARG A 70 -6.34 -18.96 -15.02
CA ARG A 70 -5.75 -17.82 -15.73
C ARG A 70 -4.31 -17.52 -15.29
N THR A 71 -3.84 -18.09 -14.18
CA THR A 71 -2.52 -17.81 -13.59
C THR A 71 -1.48 -18.85 -13.98
N GLN A 72 -0.31 -18.40 -14.41
CA GLN A 72 0.87 -19.25 -14.58
C GLN A 72 1.39 -19.70 -13.20
N LEU A 73 1.06 -20.93 -12.77
CA LEU A 73 1.33 -21.39 -11.39
C LEU A 73 2.82 -21.63 -11.10
N THR A 74 3.53 -22.21 -12.07
CA THR A 74 4.99 -22.31 -12.05
C THR A 74 5.54 -21.18 -12.88
N ASP A 75 6.24 -20.23 -12.25
CA ASP A 75 6.59 -18.96 -12.86
C ASP A 75 7.80 -18.29 -12.19
N MET A 76 8.28 -17.17 -12.73
CA MET A 76 9.51 -16.51 -12.27
C MET A 76 9.54 -15.01 -12.52
N SER A 77 10.15 -14.22 -11.63
CA SER A 77 10.36 -12.79 -11.90
C SER A 77 11.46 -12.52 -12.93
N VAL A 78 11.48 -11.30 -13.50
CA VAL A 78 12.60 -10.86 -14.34
C VAL A 78 13.84 -10.69 -13.46
N PRO A 79 14.97 -11.34 -13.79
CA PRO A 79 16.18 -11.21 -13.01
C PRO A 79 16.65 -9.76 -12.88
N SER A 80 16.98 -9.35 -11.66
CA SER A 80 17.48 -8.02 -11.32
C SER A 80 18.94 -8.11 -10.88
N ARG A 81 19.80 -7.26 -11.45
CA ARG A 81 21.23 -7.31 -11.19
C ARG A 81 21.58 -6.58 -9.91
N ARG A 82 22.35 -7.24 -9.04
CA ARG A 82 23.03 -6.62 -7.90
C ARG A 82 24.47 -7.13 -7.83
N GLY A 83 25.42 -6.25 -8.08
CA GLY A 83 26.84 -6.60 -8.10
C GLY A 83 27.17 -7.69 -9.12
N ALA A 84 27.79 -8.77 -8.64
CA ALA A 84 28.21 -9.92 -9.43
C ALA A 84 27.11 -10.96 -9.68
N TRP A 85 25.86 -10.67 -9.31
CA TRP A 85 24.76 -11.63 -9.35
C TRP A 85 23.51 -11.03 -10.00
N TRP A 86 22.73 -11.90 -10.63
CA TRP A 86 21.34 -11.69 -10.99
C TRP A 86 20.46 -12.39 -9.96
N TYR A 87 19.51 -11.68 -9.36
CA TYR A 87 18.54 -12.22 -8.41
C TYR A 87 17.16 -12.29 -9.03
N PHE A 88 16.42 -13.34 -8.74
CA PHE A 88 15.04 -13.54 -9.19
C PHE A 88 14.30 -14.42 -8.19
N ASN A 89 12.99 -14.53 -8.35
CA ASN A 89 12.19 -15.49 -7.59
C ASN A 89 11.50 -16.48 -8.52
N ARG A 90 11.18 -17.65 -7.98
CA ARG A 90 10.37 -18.69 -8.61
C ARG A 90 9.10 -18.91 -7.80
N THR A 91 8.01 -19.23 -8.46
CA THR A 91 6.84 -19.85 -7.87
C THR A 91 6.71 -21.27 -8.40
N VAL A 92 6.27 -22.20 -7.56
CA VAL A 92 6.10 -23.61 -7.92
C VAL A 92 4.63 -23.98 -7.74
N ALA A 93 4.02 -24.63 -8.72
CA ALA A 93 2.62 -25.07 -8.62
C ALA A 93 2.39 -25.92 -7.35
N GLY A 94 1.33 -25.61 -6.60
CA GLY A 94 1.03 -26.25 -5.31
C GLY A 94 1.69 -25.59 -4.10
N GLU A 95 2.74 -24.77 -4.31
CA GLU A 95 3.43 -24.06 -3.23
C GLU A 95 2.85 -22.65 -2.98
N GLN A 96 2.93 -22.20 -1.73
CA GLN A 96 2.33 -20.95 -1.25
C GLN A 96 3.24 -19.73 -1.44
N TYR A 97 4.56 -19.94 -1.34
CA TYR A 97 5.56 -18.89 -1.22
C TYR A 97 6.62 -18.97 -2.32
N PRO A 98 7.35 -17.87 -2.59
CA PRO A 98 8.41 -17.86 -3.59
C PRO A 98 9.68 -18.57 -3.13
N VAL A 99 10.44 -19.12 -4.07
CA VAL A 99 11.84 -19.52 -3.90
C VAL A 99 12.72 -18.41 -4.46
N MET A 100 13.53 -17.78 -3.60
CA MET A 100 14.48 -16.73 -3.99
C MET A 100 15.76 -17.37 -4.53
N CYS A 101 16.16 -16.99 -5.74
CA CYS A 101 17.28 -17.58 -6.45
C CYS A 101 18.27 -16.50 -6.95
N ARG A 102 19.48 -16.93 -7.31
CA ARG A 102 20.46 -16.12 -8.01
C ARG A 102 21.27 -16.91 -9.04
N VAL A 103 21.84 -16.21 -10.02
CA VAL A 103 22.87 -16.72 -10.93
C VAL A 103 24.01 -15.71 -11.09
N PRO A 104 25.24 -16.16 -11.42
CA PRO A 104 26.34 -15.24 -11.70
C PRO A 104 26.01 -14.25 -12.83
N ALA A 105 26.41 -12.99 -12.67
CA ALA A 105 26.33 -11.97 -13.71
C ALA A 105 27.65 -11.84 -14.46
N LEU A 106 27.58 -11.48 -15.75
CA LEU A 106 28.76 -11.19 -16.56
C LEU A 106 29.51 -9.95 -16.02
N THR A 107 30.81 -10.07 -15.84
CA THR A 107 31.70 -8.99 -15.38
C THR A 107 32.36 -8.24 -16.54
N GLU A 108 32.52 -8.90 -17.69
CA GLU A 108 33.15 -8.39 -18.92
C GLU A 108 32.14 -8.29 -20.07
N GLY A 109 32.49 -7.56 -21.13
CA GLY A 109 31.60 -7.26 -22.26
C GLY A 109 31.05 -5.84 -22.28
N SER A 110 30.20 -5.55 -23.28
CA SER A 110 29.49 -4.27 -23.43
C SER A 110 28.52 -4.02 -22.27
N VAL A 111 27.95 -2.82 -22.18
CA VAL A 111 26.92 -2.53 -21.17
C VAL A 111 25.68 -3.38 -21.43
N GLU A 112 25.25 -3.44 -22.67
CA GLU A 112 24.10 -4.23 -23.13
C GLU A 112 24.30 -5.71 -22.81
N GLU A 113 25.47 -6.28 -23.10
CA GLU A 113 25.80 -7.67 -22.78
C GLU A 113 25.78 -7.93 -21.27
N ARG A 114 26.40 -7.05 -20.48
CA ARG A 114 26.49 -7.23 -19.01
C ARG A 114 25.17 -6.99 -18.29
N TYR A 115 24.29 -6.16 -18.85
CA TYR A 115 22.97 -5.84 -18.28
C TYR A 115 21.83 -6.53 -19.02
N GLN A 116 22.14 -7.49 -19.91
CA GLN A 116 21.16 -8.40 -20.46
C GLN A 116 20.77 -9.42 -19.36
N PRO A 117 19.53 -9.39 -18.83
CA PRO A 117 19.10 -10.40 -17.89
C PRO A 117 19.09 -11.77 -18.57
N PRO A 118 19.46 -12.85 -17.85
CA PRO A 118 19.39 -14.20 -18.39
C PRO A 118 17.94 -14.52 -18.79
N VAL A 119 17.78 -15.27 -19.88
CA VAL A 119 16.46 -15.71 -20.35
C VAL A 119 15.99 -16.84 -19.45
N VAL A 120 14.81 -16.63 -18.89
CA VAL A 120 14.22 -17.52 -17.89
C VAL A 120 13.06 -18.29 -18.51
N ARG A 121 12.96 -19.61 -18.25
CA ARG A 121 11.80 -20.42 -18.63
C ARG A 121 11.16 -21.09 -17.40
N PRO A 122 9.82 -21.07 -17.29
CA PRO A 122 9.12 -21.78 -16.23
C PRO A 122 9.55 -23.25 -16.12
N GLY A 123 9.90 -23.68 -14.90
CA GLY A 123 10.30 -25.06 -14.62
C GLY A 123 11.72 -25.45 -15.04
N GLU A 124 12.47 -24.59 -15.72
CA GLU A 124 13.87 -24.85 -16.10
C GLU A 124 14.82 -24.09 -15.17
N PRO A 125 15.77 -24.76 -14.46
CA PRO A 125 16.83 -24.08 -13.73
C PRO A 125 17.78 -23.39 -14.70
N LEU A 126 18.31 -22.23 -14.31
CA LEU A 126 19.39 -21.58 -15.06
C LEU A 126 20.73 -22.26 -14.75
N ASP A 127 21.67 -22.15 -15.68
CA ASP A 127 23.03 -22.65 -15.45
C ASP A 127 23.71 -21.85 -14.33
N GLY A 128 24.32 -22.55 -13.37
CA GLY A 128 24.89 -21.94 -12.16
C GLY A 128 23.87 -21.35 -11.18
N GLU A 129 22.59 -21.73 -11.26
CA GLU A 129 21.55 -21.27 -10.32
C GLU A 129 21.80 -21.73 -8.89
N GLN A 130 21.59 -20.81 -7.95
CA GLN A 130 21.68 -21.05 -6.52
C GLN A 130 20.42 -20.56 -5.81
N VAL A 131 19.88 -21.39 -4.92
CA VAL A 131 18.79 -20.99 -4.02
C VAL A 131 19.35 -20.11 -2.92
N VAL A 132 18.84 -18.88 -2.83
CA VAL A 132 19.17 -17.90 -1.79
C VAL A 132 18.32 -18.18 -0.54
N LEU A 133 17.01 -18.33 -0.71
CA LEU A 133 16.06 -18.67 0.35
C LEU A 133 14.85 -19.39 -0.26
N ASP A 134 14.59 -20.63 0.16
CA ASP A 134 13.31 -21.28 -0.13
C ASP A 134 12.33 -20.93 0.99
N CYS A 135 11.35 -20.07 0.68
CA CYS A 135 10.38 -19.64 1.68
C CYS A 135 9.38 -20.75 2.03
N ASN A 136 9.15 -21.73 1.14
CA ASN A 136 8.26 -22.87 1.44
C ASN A 136 8.93 -23.84 2.39
N GLU A 137 10.23 -24.11 2.19
CA GLU A 137 11.01 -24.90 3.13
C GLU A 137 11.09 -24.23 4.51
N PHE A 138 11.35 -22.92 4.53
CA PHE A 138 11.45 -22.16 5.78
C PHE A 138 10.12 -22.08 6.53
N ALA A 139 9.01 -21.88 5.82
CA ALA A 139 7.68 -21.70 6.39
C ALA A 139 6.90 -23.00 6.63
N ARG A 140 7.49 -24.19 6.39
CA ARG A 140 6.78 -25.48 6.34
C ARG A 140 5.91 -25.76 7.56
N ASP A 141 6.39 -25.39 8.74
CA ASP A 141 5.74 -25.68 10.03
C ASP A 141 5.12 -24.42 10.66
N MET A 142 4.97 -23.33 9.88
CA MET A 142 4.42 -22.06 10.34
C MET A 142 2.96 -21.91 9.90
N ALA A 143 2.10 -21.45 10.82
CA ALA A 143 0.69 -21.16 10.50
C ALA A 143 0.56 -19.90 9.63
N PHE A 144 1.43 -18.91 9.85
CA PHE A 144 1.55 -17.69 9.07
C PHE A 144 3.02 -17.47 8.68
N PHE A 145 3.26 -16.85 7.53
CA PHE A 145 4.61 -16.46 7.12
C PHE A 145 4.57 -15.22 6.25
N SER A 146 5.36 -14.22 6.64
CA SER A 146 5.61 -13.01 5.86
C SER A 146 7.09 -12.60 5.95
N LEU A 147 7.63 -12.10 4.84
CA LEU A 147 8.97 -11.53 4.78
C LEU A 147 8.92 -10.01 4.96
N GLY A 148 9.40 -9.50 6.09
CA GLY A 148 9.46 -8.08 6.40
C GLY A 148 10.73 -7.38 5.90
N SER A 149 11.79 -8.13 5.64
CA SER A 149 13.02 -7.58 5.03
C SER A 149 13.72 -8.64 4.19
N PHE A 150 14.44 -8.19 3.14
CA PHE A 150 15.27 -9.05 2.31
C PHE A 150 16.40 -8.22 1.67
N GLN A 151 17.60 -8.27 2.25
CA GLN A 151 18.77 -7.54 1.76
C GLN A 151 19.97 -8.46 1.63
N VAL A 152 20.70 -8.29 0.54
CA VAL A 152 21.94 -9.03 0.28
C VAL A 152 23.08 -8.03 0.19
N THR A 153 24.23 -8.39 0.76
CA THR A 153 25.45 -7.59 0.66
C THR A 153 25.89 -7.41 -0.79
N ARG A 154 26.67 -6.37 -1.05
CA ARG A 154 27.07 -6.01 -2.42
C ARG A 154 27.91 -7.08 -3.11
N ASP A 155 28.75 -7.77 -2.35
CA ASP A 155 29.57 -8.90 -2.79
C ASP A 155 28.75 -10.20 -2.94
N GLY A 156 27.55 -10.24 -2.35
CA GLY A 156 26.67 -11.40 -2.38
C GLY A 156 27.05 -12.48 -1.37
N SER A 157 27.87 -12.21 -0.36
CA SER A 157 28.29 -13.23 0.62
C SER A 157 27.31 -13.42 1.77
N LEU A 158 26.51 -12.39 2.11
CA LEU A 158 25.61 -12.42 3.27
C LEU A 158 24.21 -11.92 2.90
N LEU A 159 23.19 -12.68 3.30
CA LEU A 159 21.78 -12.31 3.26
C LEU A 159 21.32 -11.95 4.68
N THR A 160 20.44 -10.96 4.77
CA THR A 160 19.62 -10.73 5.95
C THR A 160 18.14 -10.72 5.53
N PHE A 161 17.29 -11.36 6.32
CA PHE A 161 15.85 -11.44 6.04
C PHE A 161 15.02 -11.47 7.35
N GLY A 162 13.90 -10.75 7.37
CA GLY A 162 13.01 -10.63 8.52
C GLY A 162 11.77 -11.49 8.33
N VAL A 163 11.36 -12.24 9.35
CA VAL A 163 10.21 -13.15 9.31
C VAL A 163 9.19 -12.79 10.39
N ASP A 164 7.93 -12.64 9.98
CA ASP A 164 6.76 -12.59 10.84
C ASP A 164 6.00 -13.92 10.65
N ASP A 165 5.80 -14.64 11.76
CA ASP A 165 5.17 -15.96 11.82
C ASP A 165 3.75 -15.93 12.44
N SER A 166 3.20 -14.74 12.70
CA SER A 166 1.92 -14.56 13.41
C SER A 166 0.96 -13.55 12.77
N GLY A 167 1.45 -12.69 11.87
CA GLY A 167 0.68 -11.65 11.17
C GLY A 167 0.56 -10.34 11.93
N ASP A 168 1.28 -10.17 13.04
CA ASP A 168 1.27 -8.97 13.88
C ASP A 168 2.30 -7.90 13.43
N GLU A 169 3.00 -8.16 12.32
CA GLU A 169 4.04 -7.28 11.77
C GLU A 169 5.21 -7.04 12.76
N ARG A 170 5.49 -8.00 13.64
CA ARG A 170 6.75 -8.08 14.41
C ARG A 170 7.65 -9.14 13.81
N TYR A 171 8.91 -8.78 13.57
CA TYR A 171 9.82 -9.62 12.80
C TYR A 171 10.98 -10.14 13.64
N THR A 172 11.39 -11.37 13.36
CA THR A 172 12.73 -11.86 13.71
C THR A 172 13.65 -11.70 12.51
N GLN A 173 14.74 -10.97 12.67
CA GLN A 173 15.77 -10.75 11.67
C GLN A 173 16.82 -11.86 11.72
N TYR A 174 16.97 -12.59 10.60
CA TYR A 174 17.93 -13.66 10.41
C TYR A 174 19.07 -13.25 9.50
N PHE A 175 20.19 -13.96 9.61
CA PHE A 175 21.34 -13.83 8.72
C PHE A 175 21.69 -15.18 8.10
N LYS A 176 22.07 -15.17 6.81
CA LYS A 176 22.47 -16.38 6.08
C LYS A 176 23.73 -16.13 5.29
N ASN A 177 24.74 -16.95 5.53
CA ASN A 177 25.95 -16.97 4.72
C ASN A 177 25.61 -17.65 3.38
N LEU A 178 25.76 -16.92 2.28
CA LEU A 178 25.42 -17.38 0.94
C LEU A 178 26.52 -18.20 0.26
N ASP A 179 27.73 -18.23 0.84
CA ASP A 179 28.82 -19.08 0.37
C ASP A 179 28.70 -20.49 0.95
N THR A 180 28.28 -20.62 2.22
CA THR A 180 28.08 -21.93 2.88
C THR A 180 26.64 -22.44 2.79
N GLY A 181 25.67 -21.53 2.61
CA GLY A 181 24.24 -21.83 2.66
C GLY A 181 23.67 -21.90 4.09
N GLU A 182 24.48 -21.64 5.12
CA GLU A 182 24.12 -21.74 6.53
C GLU A 182 23.38 -20.49 7.02
N ILE A 183 22.25 -20.69 7.71
CA ILE A 183 21.61 -19.64 8.52
C ILE A 183 22.39 -19.55 9.82
N LEU A 184 22.87 -18.35 10.15
CA LEU A 184 23.71 -18.11 11.31
C LEU A 184 22.87 -18.19 12.60
N GLU A 185 23.52 -18.50 13.73
CA GLU A 185 22.87 -18.47 15.05
C GLU A 185 22.48 -17.04 15.48
N GLU A 186 23.20 -16.04 14.96
CA GLU A 186 22.92 -14.62 15.14
C GLU A 186 21.54 -14.26 14.59
N LYS A 187 20.74 -13.58 15.41
CA LYS A 187 19.41 -13.06 15.06
C LYS A 187 19.05 -11.86 15.92
N ILE A 188 18.12 -11.03 15.44
CA ILE A 188 17.56 -9.89 16.18
C ILE A 188 16.05 -10.08 16.25
N GLU A 189 15.52 -10.24 17.45
CA GLU A 189 14.08 -10.45 17.69
C GLU A 189 13.37 -9.11 17.91
N ASP A 190 12.06 -9.11 17.72
CA ASP A 190 11.18 -7.97 17.98
C ASP A 190 11.58 -6.67 17.24
N VAL A 191 11.84 -6.81 15.94
CA VAL A 191 12.16 -5.66 15.07
C VAL A 191 10.98 -5.30 14.18
N PHE A 192 10.96 -4.05 13.74
CA PHE A 192 10.02 -3.58 12.74
C PHE A 192 10.40 -4.08 11.33
N ALA A 193 9.47 -4.01 10.39
CA ALA A 193 9.74 -4.34 8.99
C ALA A 193 10.89 -3.48 8.42
N GLY A 194 11.72 -4.09 7.59
CA GLY A 194 12.82 -3.42 6.91
C GLY A 194 14.13 -3.40 7.71
N ALA A 195 15.22 -3.70 7.01
CA ALA A 195 16.58 -3.55 7.50
C ALA A 195 17.52 -3.40 6.29
N PHE A 196 18.69 -2.76 6.46
CA PHE A 196 19.69 -2.66 5.40
C PHE A 196 21.12 -2.61 5.91
N PHE A 197 22.04 -3.18 5.13
CA PHE A 197 23.47 -3.12 5.43
C PHE A 197 24.07 -1.73 5.22
N ALA A 198 24.95 -1.34 6.14
CA ALA A 198 25.77 -0.14 6.08
C ALA A 198 27.26 -0.48 6.26
N SER A 199 28.13 0.50 5.99
CA SER A 199 29.58 0.41 6.24
C SER A 199 30.27 -0.80 5.59
N GLY A 200 29.77 -1.26 4.43
CA GLY A 200 30.28 -2.46 3.75
C GLY A 200 29.94 -3.76 4.47
N ALA A 201 28.71 -3.88 4.99
CA ALA A 201 28.20 -5.03 5.76
C ALA A 201 28.84 -5.22 7.14
N LYS A 202 29.46 -4.17 7.69
CA LYS A 202 29.88 -4.17 9.10
C LYS A 202 28.73 -3.88 10.06
N HIS A 203 27.71 -3.16 9.58
CA HIS A 203 26.54 -2.84 10.36
C HIS A 203 25.26 -3.22 9.61
N LEU A 204 24.24 -3.66 10.34
CA LEU A 204 22.86 -3.70 9.92
C LEU A 204 22.11 -2.53 10.59
N ILE A 205 21.41 -1.72 9.80
CA ILE A 205 20.50 -0.69 10.31
C ILE A 205 19.08 -1.25 10.28
N TYR A 206 18.38 -1.15 11.39
CA TYR A 206 17.00 -1.63 11.57
C TYR A 206 16.23 -0.70 12.51
N SER A 207 14.91 -0.87 12.57
CA SER A 207 14.06 -0.08 13.47
C SER A 207 13.34 -0.99 14.46
N VAL A 208 12.97 -0.44 15.61
CA VAL A 208 12.12 -1.11 16.60
C VAL A 208 10.86 -0.28 16.82
N ALA A 209 9.75 -0.98 17.06
CA ALA A 209 8.48 -0.37 17.37
C ALA A 209 8.30 -0.19 18.88
N ASP A 210 7.56 0.84 19.29
CA ASP A 210 7.13 1.01 20.68
C ASP A 210 5.92 0.11 21.01
N GLU A 211 5.35 0.25 22.21
CA GLU A 211 4.19 -0.52 22.66
C GLU A 211 2.95 -0.26 21.80
N SER A 212 2.85 0.92 21.17
CA SER A 212 1.80 1.28 20.20
C SER A 212 2.15 0.85 18.78
N TRP A 213 3.10 -0.07 18.59
CA TRP A 213 3.51 -0.55 17.25
C TRP A 213 4.02 0.56 16.30
N ARG A 214 4.44 1.71 16.83
CA ARG A 214 5.03 2.80 16.04
C ARG A 214 6.55 2.65 15.98
N PRO A 215 7.19 2.66 14.79
CA PRO A 215 8.65 2.67 14.73
C PRO A 215 9.15 4.00 15.28
N TYR A 216 9.90 3.92 16.39
CA TYR A 216 10.31 5.09 17.16
C TYR A 216 11.81 5.15 17.39
N GLU A 217 12.54 4.07 17.18
CA GLU A 217 13.98 4.04 17.34
C GLU A 217 14.66 3.29 16.19
N VAL A 218 15.67 3.93 15.61
CA VAL A 218 16.55 3.33 14.60
C VAL A 218 17.84 2.91 15.29
N ARG A 219 18.22 1.64 15.14
CA ARG A 219 19.39 1.04 15.77
C ARG A 219 20.40 0.57 14.74
N ALA A 220 21.64 0.42 15.19
CA ALA A 220 22.72 -0.18 14.43
C ALA A 220 23.23 -1.44 15.16
N HIS A 221 23.23 -2.56 14.45
CA HIS A 221 23.79 -3.83 14.87
C HIS A 221 25.15 -4.04 14.22
N ALA A 222 26.19 -4.37 14.99
CA ALA A 222 27.47 -4.78 14.44
C ALA A 222 27.43 -6.28 14.10
N ILE A 223 27.69 -6.63 12.84
CA ILE A 223 27.59 -8.04 12.41
C ILE A 223 28.61 -8.90 13.18
N GLY A 224 28.15 -10.03 13.73
CA GLY A 224 28.97 -10.93 14.54
C GLY A 224 28.98 -10.67 16.04
N THR A 225 28.21 -9.68 16.53
CA THR A 225 28.08 -9.39 17.97
C THR A 225 26.71 -9.80 18.52
N SER A 226 26.51 -9.73 19.84
CA SER A 226 25.18 -9.90 20.43
C SER A 226 24.30 -8.68 20.13
N SER A 227 23.00 -8.87 19.89
CA SER A 227 22.03 -7.76 19.71
C SER A 227 21.87 -6.88 20.97
N SER A 228 22.31 -7.37 22.13
CA SER A 228 22.39 -6.57 23.35
C SER A 228 23.46 -5.46 23.29
N GLU A 229 24.38 -5.52 22.34
CA GLU A 229 25.43 -4.53 22.11
C GLU A 229 25.00 -3.44 21.11
N ASP A 230 23.81 -3.59 20.51
CA ASP A 230 23.29 -2.65 19.51
C ASP A 230 23.02 -1.29 20.12
N PHE A 231 23.42 -0.24 19.40
CA PHE A 231 23.27 1.14 19.83
C PHE A 231 22.21 1.87 19.01
N ALA A 232 21.49 2.81 19.65
CA ALA A 232 20.53 3.67 18.97
C ALA A 232 21.28 4.72 18.13
N LEU A 233 20.85 4.90 16.88
CA LEU A 233 21.27 6.01 16.04
C LEU A 233 20.39 7.24 16.27
N TYR A 234 19.09 7.03 16.48
CA TYR A 234 18.15 8.10 16.76
C TYR A 234 16.85 7.54 17.34
N ARG A 235 16.18 8.34 18.19
CA ARG A 235 14.88 8.05 18.78
C ARG A 235 13.91 9.22 18.54
N GLU A 236 12.67 8.90 18.21
CA GLU A 236 11.56 9.84 18.04
C GLU A 236 10.54 9.70 19.18
N ASP A 237 10.51 10.70 20.04
CA ASP A 237 9.64 10.73 21.23
C ASP A 237 8.24 11.30 20.93
N ASP A 238 8.01 11.90 19.75
CA ASP A 238 6.70 12.38 19.34
C ASP A 238 5.86 11.23 18.76
N ASN A 239 4.80 10.83 19.47
CA ASN A 239 3.93 9.73 19.05
C ASN A 239 3.15 10.04 17.75
N GLY A 240 3.07 11.30 17.33
CA GLY A 240 2.49 11.71 16.04
C GLY A 240 3.46 11.64 14.87
N LEU A 241 4.64 11.05 15.04
CA LEU A 241 5.64 10.90 13.98
C LEU A 241 6.12 9.47 13.80
N TRP A 242 6.20 9.07 12.54
CA TRP A 242 6.75 7.81 12.08
C TRP A 242 8.25 7.95 11.82
N LEU A 243 9.07 7.12 12.46
CA LEU A 243 10.51 7.10 12.22
C LEU A 243 10.88 6.06 11.16
N GLY A 244 11.65 6.50 10.17
CA GLY A 244 12.22 5.62 9.14
C GLY A 244 13.69 5.90 8.90
N ALA A 245 14.40 4.91 8.35
CA ALA A 245 15.76 5.07 7.90
C ALA A 245 15.99 4.42 6.53
N GLY A 246 16.87 5.02 5.74
CA GLY A 246 17.29 4.50 4.45
C GLY A 246 18.75 4.81 4.17
N MET A 247 19.35 4.02 3.27
CA MET A 247 20.65 4.35 2.73
C MET A 247 20.51 5.39 1.62
N SER A 248 21.30 6.46 1.68
CA SER A 248 21.41 7.43 0.59
C SER A 248 21.81 6.78 -0.74
N SER A 249 21.43 7.39 -1.86
CA SER A 249 21.79 6.93 -3.20
C SER A 249 23.30 6.83 -3.40
N SER A 250 24.08 7.78 -2.88
CA SER A 250 25.56 7.71 -2.90
C SER A 250 26.15 6.58 -2.04
N ARG A 251 25.34 5.92 -1.20
CA ARG A 251 25.76 4.88 -0.23
C ARG A 251 26.79 5.38 0.79
N THR A 252 26.78 6.67 1.09
CA THR A 252 27.73 7.30 2.03
C THR A 252 27.09 7.70 3.36
N HIS A 253 25.77 7.90 3.37
CA HIS A 253 25.02 8.32 4.55
C HIS A 253 23.82 7.43 4.81
N VAL A 254 23.53 7.21 6.09
CA VAL A 254 22.21 6.81 6.57
C VAL A 254 21.35 8.07 6.67
N VAL A 255 20.18 8.04 6.06
CA VAL A 255 19.17 9.11 6.08
C VAL A 255 18.05 8.66 7.01
N ILE A 256 17.85 9.39 8.10
CA ILE A 256 16.87 9.10 9.15
C ILE A 256 15.79 10.17 9.07
N THR A 257 14.53 9.81 8.92
CA THR A 257 13.42 10.77 8.78
C THR A 257 12.32 10.45 9.78
N SER A 258 11.96 11.43 10.58
CA SER A 258 10.70 11.45 11.36
C SER A 258 9.67 12.24 10.56
N SER A 259 8.50 11.68 10.29
CA SER A 259 7.50 12.36 9.46
C SER A 259 6.08 11.94 9.75
N ASN A 260 5.16 12.81 9.34
CA ASN A 260 3.75 12.52 9.12
C ASN A 260 3.29 13.14 7.78
N SER A 261 1.99 13.14 7.49
CA SER A 261 1.46 13.69 6.21
C SER A 261 1.52 15.23 6.08
N GLU A 262 1.95 15.95 7.11
CA GLU A 262 1.99 17.42 7.13
C GLU A 262 3.41 17.98 7.16
N TYR A 263 4.34 17.32 7.86
CA TYR A 263 5.71 17.76 7.97
C TYR A 263 6.70 16.62 8.20
N SER A 264 7.98 16.92 7.99
CA SER A 264 9.08 15.97 8.16
C SER A 264 10.26 16.62 8.88
N GLU A 265 11.13 15.78 9.42
CA GLU A 265 12.42 16.14 10.00
C GLU A 265 13.44 15.06 9.68
N THR A 266 14.44 15.39 8.87
CA THR A 266 15.48 14.47 8.40
C THR A 266 16.81 14.78 9.07
N ARG A 267 17.48 13.73 9.53
CA ARG A 267 18.88 13.71 9.93
C ARG A 267 19.70 12.82 9.00
N ILE A 268 20.98 13.13 8.83
CA ILE A 268 21.92 12.29 8.07
C ILE A 268 23.15 11.98 8.92
N ILE A 269 23.72 10.78 8.75
CA ILE A 269 24.98 10.41 9.38
C ILE A 269 25.84 9.64 8.38
N ASN A 270 27.13 9.98 8.31
CA ASN A 270 28.07 9.27 7.46
C ASN A 270 28.25 7.83 7.97
N ILE A 271 28.26 6.85 7.07
CA ILE A 271 28.40 5.42 7.43
C ILE A 271 29.74 5.09 8.12
N HIS A 272 30.73 5.98 8.07
CA HIS A 272 32.02 5.83 8.75
C HIS A 272 32.02 6.39 10.18
N GLU A 273 30.97 7.11 10.56
CA GLU A 273 30.84 7.82 11.84
C GLU A 273 29.76 7.21 12.75
N LEU A 274 29.15 6.10 12.33
CA LEU A 274 28.16 5.38 13.14
C LEU A 274 28.74 5.03 14.51
N GLY A 275 28.01 5.41 15.57
CA GLY A 275 28.42 5.21 16.96
C GLY A 275 29.52 6.17 17.45
N GLN A 276 29.96 7.11 16.62
CA GLN A 276 31.00 8.10 16.96
C GLN A 276 30.44 9.52 17.04
N LEU A 277 29.51 9.88 16.16
CA LEU A 277 28.86 11.18 16.11
C LEU A 277 27.33 11.04 16.12
N GLU A 278 26.67 12.13 16.51
CA GLU A 278 25.21 12.26 16.39
C GLU A 278 24.82 12.59 14.95
N PRO A 279 23.67 12.09 14.45
CA PRO A 279 23.16 12.45 13.12
C PRO A 279 22.90 13.96 12.97
N THR A 280 23.38 14.52 11.86
CA THR A 280 23.24 15.95 11.52
C THR A 280 21.83 16.26 11.05
N LEU A 281 21.17 17.23 11.70
CA LEU A 281 19.85 17.69 11.33
C LEU A 281 19.86 18.57 10.06
N ILE A 282 18.98 18.26 9.11
CA ILE A 282 18.83 19.00 7.85
C ILE A 282 17.82 20.15 8.02
N MET A 283 16.56 19.86 8.34
CA MET A 283 15.52 20.86 8.50
C MET A 283 14.66 20.49 9.69
N LYS A 284 14.34 21.47 10.53
CA LYS A 284 13.51 21.27 11.72
C LYS A 284 12.05 21.15 11.33
N ARG A 285 11.31 20.31 12.08
CA ARG A 285 9.86 20.14 11.90
C ARG A 285 9.03 21.43 12.09
N ASP A 286 9.55 22.40 12.87
CA ASP A 286 8.89 23.69 13.10
C ASP A 286 8.74 24.55 11.84
N ALA A 287 9.43 24.18 10.75
CA ALA A 287 9.21 24.78 9.44
C ALA A 287 7.84 24.42 8.82
N GLY A 288 7.18 23.34 9.29
CA GLY A 288 5.89 22.88 8.75
C GLY A 288 5.99 22.43 7.29
N ILE A 289 7.11 21.78 6.94
CA ILE A 289 7.41 21.36 5.56
C ILE A 289 7.52 19.84 5.56
N GLU A 290 6.78 19.21 4.66
CA GLU A 290 6.99 17.80 4.31
C GLU A 290 8.08 17.75 3.24
N TYR A 291 9.11 16.94 3.49
CA TYR A 291 10.20 16.81 2.55
C TYR A 291 10.89 15.46 2.62
N SER A 292 11.46 15.05 1.49
CA SER A 292 12.37 13.93 1.37
C SER A 292 13.77 14.44 1.07
N THR A 293 14.80 13.71 1.52
CA THR A 293 16.20 14.05 1.28
C THR A 293 16.96 12.83 0.79
N ASP A 294 17.83 13.03 -0.19
CA ASP A 294 18.83 12.06 -0.60
C ASP A 294 20.21 12.72 -0.68
N VAL A 295 21.27 11.92 -0.51
CA VAL A 295 22.66 12.37 -0.62
C VAL A 295 23.28 11.77 -1.87
N ILE A 296 23.76 12.62 -2.78
CA ILE A 296 24.37 12.23 -4.05
C ILE A 296 25.73 12.90 -4.26
N ASP A 297 26.53 12.32 -5.15
CA ASP A 297 27.68 12.99 -5.75
C ASP A 297 27.26 13.66 -7.07
N VAL A 298 27.65 14.92 -7.24
CA VAL A 298 27.52 15.66 -8.49
C VAL A 298 28.91 16.20 -8.85
N ALA A 299 29.52 15.64 -9.89
CA ALA A 299 30.84 16.03 -10.38
C ALA A 299 31.95 16.02 -9.30
N GLY A 300 31.94 15.03 -8.39
CA GLY A 300 32.94 14.90 -7.33
C GLY A 300 32.67 15.74 -6.08
N THR A 301 31.51 16.41 -6.02
CA THR A 301 31.06 17.19 -4.86
C THR A 301 29.77 16.58 -4.30
N GLY A 302 29.69 16.46 -2.97
CA GLY A 302 28.49 15.96 -2.29
C GLY A 302 27.38 17.01 -2.26
N TYR A 303 26.15 16.59 -2.58
CA TYR A 303 24.95 17.41 -2.51
C TYR A 303 23.79 16.66 -1.84
N LEU A 304 22.86 17.45 -1.31
CA LEU A 304 21.52 17.01 -0.96
C LEU A 304 20.59 17.24 -2.14
N VAL A 305 19.73 16.26 -2.44
CA VAL A 305 18.55 16.46 -3.28
C VAL A 305 17.34 16.43 -2.38
N ILE A 306 16.55 17.49 -2.41
CA ILE A 306 15.42 17.70 -1.52
C ILE A 306 14.16 17.83 -2.37
N GLY A 307 13.20 16.93 -2.17
CA GLY A 307 11.84 17.10 -2.65
C GLY A 307 10.98 17.66 -1.52
N HIS A 308 10.33 18.82 -1.68
CA HIS A 308 9.58 19.50 -0.61
C HIS A 308 8.23 20.04 -1.07
N ASN A 309 7.34 20.31 -0.11
CA ASN A 309 6.04 20.93 -0.36
C ASN A 309 5.94 22.44 -0.03
N HIS A 310 7.03 23.05 0.45
CA HIS A 310 7.03 24.46 0.87
C HIS A 310 6.69 25.42 -0.28
N GLU A 311 5.55 26.13 -0.16
CA GLU A 311 4.99 26.99 -1.23
C GLU A 311 4.76 26.25 -2.57
N ALA A 312 4.75 24.92 -2.52
CA ALA A 312 4.73 24.01 -3.65
C ALA A 312 3.93 22.75 -3.27
N PRO A 313 2.60 22.83 -3.08
CA PRO A 313 1.80 21.71 -2.54
C PRO A 313 1.96 20.42 -3.36
N ASN A 314 2.15 20.51 -4.67
CA ASN A 314 2.39 19.36 -5.53
C ASN A 314 3.86 18.92 -5.62
N GLY A 315 4.74 19.54 -4.85
CA GLY A 315 6.16 19.23 -4.79
C GLY A 315 7.02 20.12 -5.70
N GLU A 316 8.23 20.37 -5.22
CA GLU A 316 9.37 20.92 -5.96
C GLU A 316 10.61 20.10 -5.58
N ILE A 317 11.55 19.94 -6.52
CA ILE A 317 12.85 19.29 -6.24
C ILE A 317 13.97 20.31 -6.42
N VAL A 318 14.84 20.40 -5.42
CA VAL A 318 16.00 21.28 -5.40
C VAL A 318 17.28 20.50 -5.10
N LEU A 319 18.40 21.06 -5.53
CA LEU A 319 19.74 20.67 -5.11
C LEU A 319 20.22 21.65 -4.03
N ALA A 320 20.85 21.15 -2.98
CA ALA A 320 21.42 21.97 -1.92
C ALA A 320 22.79 21.43 -1.48
N PRO A 321 23.72 22.27 -0.98
CA PRO A 321 25.01 21.81 -0.50
C PRO A 321 24.88 20.74 0.59
N LEU A 322 25.71 19.68 0.51
CA LEU A 322 25.90 18.77 1.64
C LEU A 322 26.55 19.54 2.80
N ARG A 323 26.12 19.26 4.02
CA ARG A 323 26.59 19.94 5.23
C ARG A 323 26.67 18.97 6.40
N GLU A 324 27.65 19.23 7.26
CA GLU A 324 27.95 18.45 8.48
C GLU A 324 27.47 19.18 9.74
N GLU A 325 26.87 20.37 9.59
CA GLU A 325 26.32 21.17 10.67
C GLU A 325 24.93 21.71 10.31
N TYR A 326 24.11 21.94 11.33
CA TYR A 326 22.79 22.55 11.17
C TYR A 326 22.90 24.02 10.77
N VAL A 327 22.10 24.43 9.79
CA VAL A 327 21.94 25.83 9.35
C VAL A 327 20.46 26.19 9.39
N PRO A 328 20.07 27.37 9.93
CA PRO A 328 18.68 27.82 9.95
C PRO A 328 18.00 27.74 8.58
N PHE A 329 16.70 27.42 8.58
CA PHE A 329 15.96 27.15 7.34
C PHE A 329 16.06 28.27 6.31
N VAL A 330 15.95 29.54 6.72
CA VAL A 330 16.00 30.70 5.81
C VAL A 330 17.35 30.77 5.08
N ASP A 331 18.45 30.59 5.80
CA ASP A 331 19.79 30.63 5.23
C ASP A 331 20.05 29.39 4.35
N PHE A 332 19.52 28.23 4.76
CA PHE A 332 19.62 27.01 3.98
C PHE A 332 18.82 27.09 2.68
N LYS A 333 17.57 27.56 2.71
CA LYS A 333 16.72 27.78 1.52
C LYS A 333 17.38 28.74 0.54
N ALA A 334 18.10 29.75 1.02
CA ALA A 334 18.83 30.69 0.15
C ALA A 334 19.95 30.03 -0.68
N SER A 335 20.40 28.83 -0.30
CA SER A 335 21.40 28.05 -1.04
C SER A 335 20.81 27.04 -2.04
N TRP A 336 19.48 26.95 -2.14
CA TRP A 336 18.80 25.98 -2.99
C TRP A 336 18.91 26.34 -4.46
N ILE A 337 19.15 25.31 -5.27
CA ILE A 337 19.24 25.38 -6.73
C ILE A 337 18.04 24.60 -7.28
N PRO A 338 17.08 25.25 -7.97
CA PRO A 338 15.90 24.57 -8.49
C PRO A 338 16.29 23.51 -9.52
N LEU A 339 15.73 22.31 -9.39
CA LEU A 339 15.84 21.24 -10.38
C LEU A 339 14.50 21.00 -11.07
N VAL A 340 13.45 20.67 -10.32
CA VAL A 340 12.11 20.41 -10.87
C VAL A 340 11.14 21.39 -10.23
N PRO A 341 10.81 22.50 -10.90
CA PRO A 341 9.95 23.53 -10.33
C PRO A 341 8.50 23.03 -10.15
N HIS A 342 7.81 23.63 -9.20
CA HIS A 342 6.41 23.31 -8.90
C HIS A 342 5.47 23.55 -10.09
N ARG A 343 4.51 22.65 -10.25
CA ARG A 343 3.38 22.76 -11.18
C ARG A 343 2.06 22.46 -10.46
N ALA A 344 1.05 23.30 -10.70
CA ALA A 344 -0.26 23.14 -10.06
C ALA A 344 -1.05 21.91 -10.54
N ASP A 345 -0.69 21.36 -11.70
CA ASP A 345 -1.35 20.24 -12.37
C ASP A 345 -0.55 18.92 -12.35
N VAL A 346 0.65 18.92 -11.76
CA VAL A 346 1.53 17.74 -11.69
C VAL A 346 2.06 17.53 -10.29
N ARG A 347 1.72 16.39 -9.69
CA ARG A 347 2.17 15.97 -8.36
C ARG A 347 3.44 15.14 -8.47
N LEU A 348 4.53 15.61 -7.85
CA LEU A 348 5.76 14.84 -7.71
C LEU A 348 5.58 13.80 -6.59
N GLU A 349 5.82 12.53 -6.89
CA GLU A 349 5.63 11.43 -5.93
C GLU A 349 6.96 10.89 -5.38
N GLY A 350 8.05 11.00 -6.15
CA GLY A 350 9.37 10.62 -5.64
C GLY A 350 10.42 10.48 -6.72
N PHE A 351 11.68 10.48 -6.31
CA PHE A 351 12.81 10.38 -7.21
C PHE A 351 13.83 9.33 -6.75
N LYS A 352 14.60 8.83 -7.71
CA LYS A 352 15.77 7.95 -7.51
C LYS A 352 16.84 8.27 -8.54
N PHE A 353 18.01 7.68 -8.35
CA PHE A 353 19.15 7.88 -9.23
C PHE A 353 19.67 6.55 -9.77
N SER A 354 19.86 6.50 -11.07
CA SER A 354 20.71 5.50 -11.73
C SER A 354 22.14 6.02 -11.81
N ARG A 355 23.02 5.24 -12.45
CA ARG A 355 24.40 5.67 -12.69
C ARG A 355 24.45 7.02 -13.41
N ASN A 356 23.60 7.17 -14.42
CA ASN A 356 23.67 8.29 -15.35
C ASN A 356 22.45 9.22 -15.30
N HIS A 357 21.35 8.84 -14.65
CA HIS A 357 20.08 9.56 -14.74
C HIS A 357 19.41 9.78 -13.38
N LEU A 358 18.75 10.92 -13.24
CA LEU A 358 17.63 11.13 -12.33
C LEU A 358 16.41 10.42 -12.91
N VAL A 359 15.68 9.69 -12.07
CA VAL A 359 14.42 9.04 -12.41
C VAL A 359 13.37 9.57 -11.45
N LEU A 360 12.26 10.09 -11.97
CA LEU A 360 11.21 10.76 -11.24
C LEU A 360 9.87 10.06 -11.49
N MET A 361 9.09 9.84 -10.45
CA MET A 361 7.66 9.54 -10.57
C MET A 361 6.88 10.81 -10.33
N ALA A 362 5.97 11.11 -11.27
CA ALA A 362 5.05 12.22 -11.14
C ALA A 362 3.70 11.83 -11.71
N ARG A 363 2.65 12.41 -11.14
CA ARG A 363 1.27 12.17 -11.49
C ARG A 363 0.70 13.37 -12.24
N GLU A 364 0.05 13.07 -13.35
CA GLU A 364 -0.67 14.04 -14.18
C GLU A 364 -1.94 13.36 -14.67
N ASN A 365 -3.08 14.07 -14.64
CA ASN A 365 -4.35 13.55 -15.15
C ASN A 365 -4.71 12.16 -14.57
N THR A 366 -4.70 12.04 -13.24
CA THR A 366 -5.02 10.85 -12.43
C THR A 366 -4.10 9.63 -12.52
N THR A 367 -3.03 9.66 -13.32
CA THR A 367 -2.12 8.52 -13.44
C THR A 367 -0.68 8.89 -13.10
N VAL A 368 0.04 7.96 -12.47
CA VAL A 368 1.48 8.09 -12.23
C VAL A 368 2.28 7.64 -13.43
N LYS A 369 3.31 8.44 -13.76
CA LYS A 369 4.23 8.24 -14.87
C LYS A 369 5.67 8.38 -14.41
N VAL A 370 6.59 7.85 -15.22
CA VAL A 370 8.04 8.01 -15.01
C VAL A 370 8.60 9.05 -15.96
N PHE A 371 9.43 9.92 -15.43
CA PHE A 371 10.23 10.88 -16.18
C PHE A 371 11.71 10.69 -15.86
N VAL A 372 12.58 11.03 -16.81
CA VAL A 372 14.02 10.90 -16.66
C VAL A 372 14.74 12.18 -17.08
N ALA A 373 15.92 12.40 -16.49
CA ALA A 373 16.86 13.44 -16.91
C ALA A 373 18.31 12.97 -16.69
N PRO A 374 19.25 13.32 -17.59
CA PRO A 374 20.67 13.03 -17.38
C PRO A 374 21.19 13.69 -16.10
N ARG A 375 22.00 12.98 -15.31
CA ARG A 375 22.64 13.52 -14.11
C ARG A 375 23.62 14.65 -14.41
N THR A 376 24.10 14.76 -15.66
CA THR A 376 24.92 15.91 -16.09
C THR A 376 24.14 17.22 -15.98
N ALA A 377 22.82 17.20 -16.17
CA ALA A 377 21.97 18.38 -16.01
C ALA A 377 22.01 18.93 -14.57
N LEU A 378 22.17 18.07 -13.55
CA LEU A 378 22.33 18.53 -12.17
C LEU A 378 23.65 19.30 -11.98
N ALA A 379 24.74 18.84 -12.62
CA ALA A 379 26.03 19.52 -12.57
C ALA A 379 25.99 20.87 -13.31
N GLU A 380 25.26 20.94 -14.42
CA GLU A 380 25.03 22.18 -15.16
C GLU A 380 24.26 23.20 -14.31
N GLN A 381 23.19 22.78 -13.62
CA GLN A 381 22.46 23.66 -12.70
C GLN A 381 23.33 24.09 -11.51
N ALA A 382 24.11 23.18 -10.94
CA ALA A 382 25.01 23.48 -9.82
C ALA A 382 26.09 24.52 -10.18
N ALA A 383 26.55 24.53 -11.43
CA ALA A 383 27.56 25.47 -11.93
C ALA A 383 26.97 26.78 -12.51
N SER A 384 25.65 26.85 -12.70
CA SER A 384 24.99 27.99 -13.32
C SER A 384 24.90 29.19 -12.38
N ALA A 385 25.16 30.39 -12.90
CA ALA A 385 24.87 31.64 -12.19
C ALA A 385 23.36 31.94 -12.10
N HIS A 386 22.56 31.33 -12.99
CA HIS A 386 21.12 31.51 -13.11
C HIS A 386 20.46 30.15 -13.37
N PRO A 387 20.38 29.25 -12.38
CA PRO A 387 19.70 27.96 -12.55
C PRO A 387 18.22 28.16 -12.88
N GLN A 388 17.68 27.34 -13.78
CA GLN A 388 16.30 27.42 -14.27
C GLN A 388 15.53 26.10 -14.14
N GLY A 389 16.14 25.08 -13.54
CA GLY A 389 15.62 23.72 -13.52
C GLY A 389 16.16 22.86 -14.67
N ILE A 390 15.72 21.60 -14.70
CA ILE A 390 16.14 20.58 -15.67
C ILE A 390 14.95 20.13 -16.53
N ASP A 391 15.23 19.80 -17.78
CA ASP A 391 14.25 19.21 -18.67
C ASP A 391 14.09 17.72 -18.37
N LEU A 392 12.84 17.34 -18.13
CA LEU A 392 12.42 15.97 -17.90
C LEU A 392 11.66 15.46 -19.12
N TYR A 393 11.84 14.19 -19.45
CA TYR A 393 11.08 13.55 -20.52
C TYR A 393 10.57 12.18 -20.08
N GLU A 394 9.38 11.81 -20.58
CA GLU A 394 8.80 10.49 -20.37
C GLU A 394 9.40 9.49 -21.37
N PRO A 395 9.83 8.29 -20.93
CA PRO A 395 10.21 7.22 -21.85
C PRO A 395 9.09 6.90 -22.83
N GLY A 396 9.39 6.86 -24.13
CA GLY A 396 8.39 6.56 -25.16
C GLY A 396 7.91 5.10 -25.14
N GLY A 397 6.76 4.81 -25.76
CA GLY A 397 6.28 3.43 -26.00
C GLY A 397 5.03 3.02 -25.21
N PHE A 398 4.49 3.89 -24.36
CA PHE A 398 3.21 3.70 -23.67
C PHE A 398 2.09 4.42 -24.42
N THR A 399 0.99 3.71 -24.76
CA THR A 399 -0.07 4.24 -25.64
C THR A 399 -1.45 4.29 -25.00
N GLU A 400 -1.66 3.61 -23.88
CA GLU A 400 -2.96 3.65 -23.17
C GLU A 400 -3.10 4.98 -22.41
N GLU A 401 -4.33 5.43 -22.18
CA GLU A 401 -4.60 6.62 -21.36
C GLU A 401 -4.51 6.28 -19.86
N LEU A 402 -5.13 5.16 -19.46
CA LEU A 402 -5.27 4.71 -18.08
C LEU A 402 -4.22 3.65 -17.73
N TYR A 403 -2.96 4.05 -17.67
CA TYR A 403 -1.85 3.19 -17.26
C TYR A 403 -1.13 3.74 -16.04
N THR A 404 -0.34 2.86 -15.44
CA THR A 404 0.60 3.16 -14.37
C THR A 404 1.98 2.81 -14.89
N SER A 405 2.90 3.78 -14.87
CA SER A 405 4.32 3.53 -15.08
C SER A 405 5.09 3.96 -13.84
N ALA A 406 5.89 3.06 -13.29
CA ALA A 406 6.64 3.29 -12.06
C ALA A 406 8.01 2.60 -12.14
N PHE A 407 9.02 3.15 -11.48
CA PHE A 407 10.28 2.42 -11.31
C PHE A 407 10.18 1.45 -10.14
N SER A 408 10.78 0.27 -10.24
CA SER A 408 10.99 -0.63 -9.09
C SER A 408 12.46 -0.78 -8.82
N GLY A 409 12.91 -0.08 -7.76
CA GLY A 409 14.29 -0.10 -7.31
C GLY A 409 15.28 0.36 -8.37
N VAL A 410 15.64 1.65 -8.39
CA VAL A 410 16.72 2.14 -9.25
C VAL A 410 18.06 1.92 -8.56
N ASN A 411 18.95 1.18 -9.21
CA ASN A 411 20.30 0.97 -8.71
C ASN A 411 21.21 2.11 -9.19
N ILE A 412 21.79 2.85 -8.24
CA ILE A 412 22.74 3.95 -8.49
C ILE A 412 23.94 3.56 -9.36
N MET A 413 24.29 2.27 -9.43
CA MET A 413 25.40 1.78 -10.25
C MET A 413 24.94 1.27 -11.62
N SER A 414 23.63 1.16 -11.85
CA SER A 414 23.07 0.65 -13.10
C SER A 414 22.94 1.78 -14.13
N PRO A 415 23.43 1.59 -15.37
CA PRO A 415 23.10 2.47 -16.49
C PRO A 415 21.70 2.21 -17.06
N VAL A 416 21.08 1.07 -16.72
CA VAL A 416 19.74 0.66 -17.15
C VAL A 416 18.73 0.98 -16.06
N ILE A 417 17.57 1.52 -16.44
CA ILE A 417 16.45 1.82 -15.55
C ILE A 417 15.38 0.75 -15.75
N ARG A 418 14.95 0.10 -14.66
CA ARG A 418 13.85 -0.87 -14.73
C ARG A 418 12.52 -0.19 -14.42
N LEU A 419 11.59 -0.30 -15.36
CA LEU A 419 10.25 0.24 -15.28
C LEU A 419 9.24 -0.90 -15.18
N ASN A 420 8.23 -0.73 -14.33
CA ASN A 420 7.01 -1.51 -14.38
C ASN A 420 5.94 -0.69 -15.07
N TYR A 421 5.15 -1.37 -15.88
CA TYR A 421 4.01 -0.83 -16.58
C TYR A 421 2.82 -1.76 -16.40
N THR A 422 1.65 -1.20 -16.16
CA THR A 422 0.39 -1.95 -16.08
C THR A 422 -0.76 -1.01 -16.42
N SER A 423 -1.91 -1.55 -16.80
CA SER A 423 -3.15 -0.79 -16.96
C SER A 423 -4.32 -1.67 -16.53
N TYR A 424 -5.55 -1.20 -16.69
CA TYR A 424 -6.70 -2.07 -16.50
C TYR A 424 -6.81 -3.21 -17.53
N LEU A 425 -6.12 -3.09 -18.69
CA LEU A 425 -6.18 -4.04 -19.81
C LEU A 425 -4.83 -4.70 -20.13
N THR A 426 -3.71 -4.15 -19.66
CA THR A 426 -2.39 -4.70 -19.90
C THR A 426 -1.85 -5.31 -18.61
N PRO A 427 -1.63 -6.65 -18.59
CA PRO A 427 -0.97 -7.31 -17.47
C PRO A 427 0.38 -6.69 -17.13
N SER A 428 0.75 -6.78 -15.85
CA SER A 428 2.02 -6.24 -15.34
C SER A 428 3.19 -6.61 -16.24
N SER A 429 3.90 -5.59 -16.70
CA SER A 429 4.97 -5.66 -17.67
C SER A 429 6.23 -5.01 -17.11
N VAL A 430 7.36 -5.69 -17.24
CA VAL A 430 8.67 -5.21 -16.82
C VAL A 430 9.46 -4.83 -18.06
N TYR A 431 9.91 -3.59 -18.10
CA TYR A 431 10.77 -3.05 -19.14
C TYR A 431 12.15 -2.69 -18.58
N ASP A 432 13.17 -2.94 -19.37
CA ASP A 432 14.47 -2.30 -19.17
C ASP A 432 14.55 -1.12 -20.14
N TYR A 433 14.77 0.07 -19.60
CA TYR A 433 14.92 1.31 -20.34
C TYR A 433 16.39 1.73 -20.37
N PHE A 434 16.88 2.00 -21.58
CA PHE A 434 18.24 2.45 -21.88
C PHE A 434 18.21 3.93 -22.24
N PRO A 435 18.38 4.83 -21.26
CA PRO A 435 18.13 6.26 -21.45
C PRO A 435 19.12 6.94 -22.41
N ASP A 436 20.31 6.36 -22.63
CA ASP A 436 21.29 6.92 -23.57
C ASP A 436 20.90 6.69 -25.05
N THR A 437 20.11 5.65 -25.34
CA THR A 437 19.62 5.31 -26.70
C THR A 437 18.12 5.52 -26.88
N ASP A 438 17.40 5.81 -25.78
CA ASP A 438 15.95 5.85 -25.69
C ASP A 438 15.27 4.50 -26.04
N ASP A 439 16.00 3.38 -25.88
CA ASP A 439 15.44 2.05 -26.13
C ASP A 439 14.64 1.54 -24.93
N LEU A 440 13.39 1.15 -25.18
CA LEU A 440 12.51 0.50 -24.21
C LEU A 440 12.33 -0.98 -24.56
N VAL A 441 12.95 -1.87 -23.77
CA VAL A 441 12.96 -3.32 -24.05
C VAL A 441 12.01 -4.05 -23.10
N LEU A 442 10.93 -4.60 -23.64
CA LEU A 442 10.03 -5.49 -22.88
C LEU A 442 10.80 -6.74 -22.46
N ARG A 443 10.98 -6.93 -21.15
CA ARG A 443 11.61 -8.13 -20.59
C ARG A 443 10.60 -9.22 -20.30
N ARG A 444 9.43 -8.81 -19.82
CA ARG A 444 8.35 -9.74 -19.46
C ARG A 444 7.04 -9.01 -19.40
N ARG A 445 5.99 -9.65 -19.91
CA ARG A 445 4.61 -9.37 -19.55
C ARG A 445 4.10 -10.59 -18.79
N THR A 446 3.47 -10.39 -17.65
CA THR A 446 2.87 -11.48 -16.87
C THR A 446 1.85 -12.20 -17.76
N PRO A 447 2.04 -13.51 -18.04
CA PRO A 447 1.10 -14.26 -18.85
C PRO A 447 -0.22 -14.41 -18.11
N VAL A 448 -1.33 -14.23 -18.83
CA VAL A 448 -2.68 -14.47 -18.32
C VAL A 448 -3.36 -15.42 -19.30
N ILE A 449 -3.56 -16.66 -18.87
CA ILE A 449 -4.01 -17.75 -19.74
C ILE A 449 -5.46 -17.50 -20.14
N GLY A 450 -5.74 -17.51 -21.45
CA GLY A 450 -7.09 -17.31 -21.99
C GLY A 450 -7.59 -15.86 -21.96
N TYR A 451 -6.70 -14.89 -21.69
CA TYR A 451 -7.03 -13.47 -21.72
C TYR A 451 -6.72 -12.85 -23.08
N GLU A 452 -7.72 -12.26 -23.70
CA GLU A 452 -7.60 -11.44 -24.91
C GLU A 452 -7.99 -10.01 -24.56
N PRO A 453 -7.08 -9.01 -24.68
CA PRO A 453 -7.36 -7.63 -24.31
C PRO A 453 -8.59 -7.03 -25.00
N GLU A 454 -8.87 -7.43 -26.24
CA GLU A 454 -9.96 -6.90 -27.06
C GLU A 454 -11.34 -7.26 -26.52
N ASN A 455 -11.43 -8.26 -25.63
CA ASN A 455 -12.67 -8.64 -24.96
C ASN A 455 -13.07 -7.64 -23.86
N TYR A 456 -12.23 -6.67 -23.53
CA TYR A 456 -12.45 -5.74 -22.43
C TYR A 456 -12.18 -4.30 -22.85
N THR A 457 -12.80 -3.36 -22.16
CA THR A 457 -12.55 -1.94 -22.35
C THR A 457 -12.42 -1.24 -21.02
N ALA A 458 -11.57 -0.22 -20.98
CA ALA A 458 -11.38 0.65 -19.83
C ALA A 458 -11.33 2.10 -20.32
N TYR A 459 -12.08 2.99 -19.67
CA TYR A 459 -12.14 4.41 -20.02
C TYR A 459 -12.48 5.26 -18.80
N ARG A 460 -12.25 6.57 -18.91
CA ARG A 460 -12.53 7.53 -17.85
C ARG A 460 -13.85 8.25 -18.08
N MET A 461 -14.61 8.43 -17.00
CA MET A 461 -15.70 9.40 -16.93
C MET A 461 -15.46 10.36 -15.76
N TRP A 462 -16.24 11.44 -15.70
CA TRP A 462 -16.15 12.45 -14.64
C TRP A 462 -17.54 12.69 -14.07
N ALA A 463 -17.74 12.36 -12.79
CA ALA A 463 -18.98 12.62 -12.07
C ALA A 463 -18.94 14.02 -11.42
N PRO A 464 -20.00 14.82 -11.52
CA PRO A 464 -20.07 16.08 -10.80
C PRO A 464 -20.38 15.83 -9.31
N ALA A 465 -19.55 16.35 -8.42
CA ALA A 465 -19.86 16.48 -7.00
C ALA A 465 -20.83 17.64 -6.77
N ALA A 466 -21.55 17.63 -5.64
CA ALA A 466 -22.51 18.67 -5.28
C ALA A 466 -21.90 20.09 -5.21
N ASP A 467 -20.61 20.21 -4.89
CA ASP A 467 -19.86 21.46 -4.83
C ASP A 467 -19.18 21.86 -6.16
N GLY A 468 -19.38 21.08 -7.22
CA GLY A 468 -18.86 21.33 -8.56
C GLY A 468 -17.48 20.71 -8.83
N ALA A 469 -16.86 20.03 -7.88
CA ALA A 469 -15.68 19.21 -8.17
C ALA A 469 -16.03 18.10 -9.18
N MET A 470 -15.09 17.77 -10.06
CA MET A 470 -15.28 16.66 -11.02
C MET A 470 -14.52 15.44 -10.51
N ILE A 471 -15.25 14.42 -10.07
CA ILE A 471 -14.72 13.17 -9.52
C ILE A 471 -14.35 12.26 -10.70
N PRO A 472 -13.07 11.91 -10.89
CA PRO A 472 -12.70 10.95 -11.92
C PRO A 472 -13.21 9.54 -11.59
N LEU A 473 -13.71 8.84 -12.60
CA LEU A 473 -14.15 7.45 -12.53
C LEU A 473 -13.41 6.63 -13.58
N SER A 474 -12.71 5.58 -13.16
CA SER A 474 -12.17 4.57 -14.08
C SER A 474 -13.17 3.43 -14.22
N ILE A 475 -13.65 3.19 -15.43
CA ILE A 475 -14.73 2.23 -15.70
C ILE A 475 -14.17 1.08 -16.54
N MET A 476 -14.40 -0.15 -16.10
CA MET A 476 -14.05 -1.37 -16.81
C MET A 476 -15.26 -2.27 -17.02
N HIS A 477 -15.39 -2.84 -18.22
CA HIS A 477 -16.37 -3.87 -18.53
C HIS A 477 -15.94 -4.68 -19.75
N ARG A 478 -16.65 -5.78 -20.06
CA ARG A 478 -16.45 -6.48 -21.34
C ARG A 478 -16.80 -5.60 -22.52
N ALA A 479 -16.00 -5.66 -23.59
CA ALA A 479 -16.21 -4.86 -24.78
C ALA A 479 -17.56 -5.13 -25.47
N ASP A 480 -18.10 -6.35 -25.33
CA ASP A 480 -19.38 -6.80 -25.89
C ASP A 480 -20.59 -6.61 -24.95
N LEU A 481 -20.41 -5.91 -23.80
CA LEU A 481 -21.50 -5.62 -22.86
C LEU A 481 -22.67 -4.91 -23.58
N ASP A 482 -23.87 -5.48 -23.48
CA ASP A 482 -25.09 -4.89 -24.03
C ASP A 482 -25.52 -3.65 -23.22
N LYS A 483 -25.07 -2.48 -23.67
CA LYS A 483 -25.44 -1.17 -23.09
C LYS A 483 -26.88 -0.74 -23.41
N THR A 484 -27.66 -1.54 -24.13
CA THR A 484 -29.11 -1.30 -24.30
C THR A 484 -29.93 -1.87 -23.14
N GLN A 485 -29.30 -2.70 -22.31
CA GLN A 485 -29.85 -3.22 -21.06
C GLN A 485 -29.18 -2.53 -19.86
N GLU A 486 -29.88 -2.56 -18.73
CA GLU A 486 -29.33 -2.11 -17.46
C GLU A 486 -28.47 -3.24 -16.86
N ASN A 487 -27.21 -2.94 -16.55
CA ASN A 487 -26.22 -3.92 -16.10
C ASN A 487 -25.86 -3.70 -14.62
N PRO A 488 -25.55 -4.78 -13.88
CA PRO A 488 -25.08 -4.67 -12.50
C PRO A 488 -23.70 -3.99 -12.44
N LEU A 489 -23.43 -3.30 -11.33
CA LEU A 489 -22.21 -2.53 -11.14
C LEU A 489 -21.58 -2.81 -9.77
N ILE A 490 -20.24 -2.88 -9.73
CA ILE A 490 -19.45 -2.84 -8.50
C ILE A 490 -18.64 -1.55 -8.49
N GLN A 491 -18.81 -0.73 -7.45
CA GLN A 491 -18.07 0.50 -7.23
C GLN A 491 -17.07 0.33 -6.08
N TYR A 492 -15.80 0.59 -6.35
CA TYR A 492 -14.70 0.54 -5.39
C TYR A 492 -14.21 1.94 -5.02
N GLY A 493 -13.83 2.16 -3.76
CA GLY A 493 -13.24 3.41 -3.28
C GLY A 493 -12.35 3.25 -2.03
N TYR A 494 -11.47 4.24 -1.81
CA TYR A 494 -10.57 4.30 -0.66
C TYR A 494 -10.53 5.70 -0.01
N GLY A 495 -9.96 6.70 -0.70
CA GLY A 495 -10.12 8.12 -0.38
C GLY A 495 -9.49 8.60 0.93
N SER A 496 -8.29 8.12 1.31
CA SER A 496 -7.55 8.58 2.50
C SER A 496 -6.03 8.57 2.26
N TYR A 497 -5.29 9.31 3.09
CA TYR A 497 -3.81 9.34 3.13
C TYR A 497 -3.09 9.75 1.83
N GLU A 498 -3.74 10.50 0.94
CA GLU A 498 -3.24 10.79 -0.42
C GLU A 498 -3.04 9.53 -1.29
N SER A 499 -3.53 8.37 -0.83
CA SER A 499 -3.36 7.10 -1.55
C SER A 499 -4.24 7.09 -2.79
N SER A 500 -3.61 6.89 -3.95
CA SER A 500 -4.28 6.90 -5.25
C SER A 500 -4.64 5.49 -5.71
N MET A 501 -5.85 5.31 -6.23
CA MET A 501 -6.32 4.02 -6.73
C MET A 501 -5.92 3.80 -8.19
N ASP A 502 -4.60 3.74 -8.43
CA ASP A 502 -4.00 3.71 -9.76
C ASP A 502 -4.45 2.54 -10.66
N PRO A 503 -4.44 2.71 -12.00
CA PRO A 503 -4.71 1.62 -12.92
C PRO A 503 -3.79 0.43 -12.71
N TYR A 504 -4.37 -0.75 -12.49
CA TYR A 504 -3.64 -2.01 -12.46
C TYR A 504 -4.48 -3.19 -12.95
N PHE A 505 -3.80 -4.12 -13.59
CA PHE A 505 -4.40 -5.35 -14.08
C PHE A 505 -4.65 -6.33 -12.93
N SER A 506 -5.89 -6.80 -12.81
CA SER A 506 -6.28 -7.82 -11.84
C SER A 506 -6.84 -9.04 -12.57
N THR A 507 -6.15 -10.17 -12.48
CA THR A 507 -6.62 -11.45 -13.03
C THR A 507 -7.95 -11.87 -12.42
N ALA A 508 -8.16 -11.58 -11.13
CA ALA A 508 -9.41 -11.91 -10.45
C ALA A 508 -10.58 -11.06 -10.96
N ARG A 509 -10.34 -9.78 -11.26
CA ARG A 509 -11.40 -8.87 -11.74
C ARG A 509 -12.04 -9.38 -13.02
N LEU A 510 -11.33 -10.15 -13.84
CA LEU A 510 -11.91 -10.79 -15.02
C LEU A 510 -13.12 -11.67 -14.67
N SER A 511 -13.14 -12.36 -13.53
CA SER A 511 -14.30 -13.14 -13.08
C SER A 511 -15.55 -12.29 -12.84
N VAL A 512 -15.38 -11.01 -12.50
CA VAL A 512 -16.48 -10.04 -12.36
C VAL A 512 -16.92 -9.56 -13.74
N LEU A 513 -15.97 -9.12 -14.56
CA LEU A 513 -16.27 -8.58 -15.90
C LEU A 513 -16.92 -9.65 -16.80
N ASP A 514 -16.44 -10.90 -16.73
CA ASP A 514 -16.96 -12.05 -17.48
C ASP A 514 -18.40 -12.43 -17.11
N ARG A 515 -18.95 -11.86 -16.04
CA ARG A 515 -20.34 -12.04 -15.60
C ARG A 515 -21.23 -10.84 -15.93
N GLY A 516 -20.77 -9.98 -16.85
CA GLY A 516 -21.52 -8.80 -17.32
C GLY A 516 -21.58 -7.66 -16.30
N VAL A 517 -20.74 -7.69 -15.26
CA VAL A 517 -20.70 -6.64 -14.23
C VAL A 517 -19.73 -5.55 -14.64
N ILE A 518 -20.17 -4.30 -14.54
CA ILE A 518 -19.30 -3.13 -14.70
C ILE A 518 -18.54 -2.93 -13.40
N PHE A 519 -17.22 -2.80 -13.48
CA PHE A 519 -16.40 -2.45 -12.32
C PHE A 519 -15.95 -1.00 -12.44
N VAL A 520 -16.17 -0.20 -11.39
CA VAL A 520 -15.79 1.22 -11.36
C VAL A 520 -14.88 1.49 -10.17
N VAL A 521 -13.80 2.22 -10.41
CA VAL A 521 -12.97 2.83 -9.35
C VAL A 521 -13.33 4.31 -9.26
N ALA A 522 -13.83 4.74 -8.10
CA ALA A 522 -14.15 6.14 -7.83
C ALA A 522 -12.94 6.84 -7.18
N HIS A 523 -12.34 7.80 -7.88
CA HIS A 523 -11.16 8.54 -7.44
C HIS A 523 -11.55 9.75 -6.58
N ILE A 524 -12.21 9.47 -5.46
CA ILE A 524 -12.81 10.45 -4.54
C ILE A 524 -11.78 11.27 -3.76
N ARG A 525 -12.17 12.46 -3.27
CA ARG A 525 -11.30 13.29 -2.42
C ARG A 525 -10.81 12.56 -1.17
N GLY A 526 -9.62 12.93 -0.73
CA GLY A 526 -8.81 12.22 0.27
C GLY A 526 -7.80 11.26 -0.37
N GLY A 527 -8.02 10.86 -1.64
CA GLY A 527 -6.99 10.26 -2.49
C GLY A 527 -6.02 11.30 -3.08
N GLY A 528 -5.01 10.84 -3.81
CA GLY A 528 -3.96 11.68 -4.41
C GLY A 528 -4.10 11.91 -5.91
N GLU A 529 -5.18 11.42 -6.55
CA GLU A 529 -5.28 11.34 -8.00
C GLU A 529 -5.17 12.68 -8.72
N MET A 530 -5.65 13.76 -8.09
CA MET A 530 -5.61 15.12 -8.63
C MET A 530 -4.56 16.00 -7.92
N GLY A 531 -3.58 15.37 -7.27
CA GLY A 531 -2.51 16.04 -6.52
C GLY A 531 -2.90 16.40 -5.08
N ARG A 532 -2.03 17.15 -4.40
CA ARG A 532 -2.10 17.34 -2.94
C ARG A 532 -3.39 18.01 -2.48
N ALA A 533 -3.94 18.93 -3.28
CA ALA A 533 -5.20 19.59 -2.97
C ALA A 533 -6.38 18.61 -2.89
N TRP A 534 -6.39 17.55 -3.71
CA TRP A 534 -7.44 16.52 -3.71
C TRP A 534 -7.47 15.74 -2.40
N TYR A 535 -6.30 15.51 -1.81
CA TYR A 535 -6.13 14.90 -0.51
C TYR A 535 -6.55 15.84 0.62
N THR A 536 -6.07 17.09 0.62
CA THR A 536 -6.38 18.04 1.71
C THR A 536 -7.87 18.38 1.78
N GLU A 537 -8.57 18.34 0.65
CA GLU A 537 -10.02 18.52 0.55
C GLU A 537 -10.82 17.25 0.91
N GLY A 538 -10.17 16.19 1.41
CA GLY A 538 -10.83 14.96 1.89
C GLY A 538 -10.15 14.37 3.12
N LYS A 539 -9.63 15.23 4.00
CA LYS A 539 -9.06 14.87 5.31
C LYS A 539 -9.52 15.86 6.40
N LYS A 540 -9.32 15.52 7.68
CA LYS A 540 -9.73 16.33 8.84
C LYS A 540 -11.17 16.86 8.72
N LEU A 541 -11.39 18.17 8.88
CA LEU A 541 -12.71 18.81 8.78
C LEU A 541 -13.28 18.88 7.35
N ALA A 542 -12.56 18.38 6.36
CA ALA A 542 -13.07 18.15 5.00
C ALA A 542 -13.40 16.68 4.73
N LYS A 543 -13.23 15.77 5.71
CA LYS A 543 -13.33 14.31 5.46
C LYS A 543 -14.65 13.86 4.86
N LYS A 544 -15.76 14.55 5.16
CA LYS A 544 -17.07 14.21 4.58
C LYS A 544 -17.10 14.28 3.06
N ASN A 545 -16.24 15.07 2.43
CA ASN A 545 -16.12 15.13 0.98
C ASN A 545 -15.80 13.76 0.39
N THR A 546 -14.99 12.92 1.07
CA THR A 546 -14.73 11.53 0.66
C THR A 546 -16.04 10.73 0.52
N PHE A 547 -16.94 10.85 1.50
CA PHE A 547 -18.18 10.08 1.52
C PHE A 547 -19.20 10.64 0.53
N THR A 548 -19.35 11.97 0.47
CA THR A 548 -20.29 12.62 -0.45
C THR A 548 -19.85 12.45 -1.90
N ASP A 549 -18.55 12.53 -2.21
CA ASP A 549 -18.05 12.26 -3.56
C ASP A 549 -18.39 10.84 -4.00
N PHE A 550 -18.24 9.86 -3.10
CA PHE A 550 -18.57 8.48 -3.43
C PHE A 550 -20.07 8.31 -3.72
N ILE A 551 -20.92 8.99 -2.95
CA ILE A 551 -22.38 8.98 -3.14
C ILE A 551 -22.78 9.72 -4.43
N ASP A 552 -22.16 10.87 -4.73
CA ASP A 552 -22.40 11.64 -5.94
C ASP A 552 -21.94 10.87 -7.19
N ALA A 553 -20.82 10.14 -7.08
CA ALA A 553 -20.38 9.20 -8.10
C ALA A 553 -21.40 8.06 -8.32
N THR A 554 -21.95 7.51 -7.24
CA THR A 554 -23.02 6.50 -7.32
C THR A 554 -24.25 7.05 -8.05
N ASP A 555 -24.70 8.26 -7.72
CA ASP A 555 -25.85 8.90 -8.37
C ASP A 555 -25.61 9.15 -9.86
N PHE A 556 -24.41 9.62 -10.20
CA PHE A 556 -24.01 9.82 -11.58
C PHE A 556 -24.02 8.50 -12.36
N LEU A 557 -23.48 7.42 -11.80
CA LEU A 557 -23.45 6.10 -12.41
C LEU A 557 -24.87 5.53 -12.56
N ALA A 558 -25.70 5.62 -11.52
CA ALA A 558 -27.10 5.18 -11.54
C ALA A 558 -27.96 5.94 -12.57
N SER A 559 -27.57 7.17 -12.93
CA SER A 559 -28.25 7.94 -13.98
C SER A 559 -27.91 7.49 -15.41
N GLN A 560 -26.89 6.64 -15.58
CA GLN A 560 -26.52 6.14 -16.90
C GLN A 560 -27.47 5.02 -17.31
N ALA A 561 -28.00 5.09 -18.54
CA ALA A 561 -29.01 4.14 -19.05
C ALA A 561 -28.52 2.68 -19.15
N TRP A 562 -27.22 2.42 -18.99
CA TRP A 562 -26.61 1.10 -19.03
C TRP A 562 -26.29 0.53 -17.62
N VAL A 563 -26.66 1.24 -16.55
CA VAL A 563 -26.52 0.80 -15.15
C VAL A 563 -27.89 0.50 -14.57
N ASP A 564 -28.01 -0.64 -13.90
CA ASP A 564 -29.18 -0.95 -13.07
C ASP A 564 -28.99 -0.33 -11.68
N ALA A 565 -29.70 0.76 -11.40
CA ALA A 565 -29.63 1.47 -10.13
C ALA A 565 -30.02 0.60 -8.91
N THR A 566 -30.70 -0.53 -9.11
CA THR A 566 -31.08 -1.45 -8.03
C THR A 566 -30.05 -2.56 -7.82
N ARG A 567 -29.03 -2.66 -8.70
CA ARG A 567 -27.95 -3.65 -8.65
C ARG A 567 -26.58 -2.97 -8.63
N ILE A 568 -26.38 -2.10 -7.65
CA ILE A 568 -25.08 -1.49 -7.33
C ILE A 568 -24.51 -2.11 -6.06
N GLY A 569 -23.36 -2.75 -6.18
CA GLY A 569 -22.56 -3.24 -5.06
C GLY A 569 -21.40 -2.29 -4.78
N ILE A 570 -21.01 -2.15 -3.51
CA ILE A 570 -19.87 -1.32 -3.10
C ILE A 570 -18.85 -2.13 -2.34
N MET A 571 -17.58 -1.78 -2.51
CA MET A 571 -16.47 -2.39 -1.77
C MET A 571 -15.37 -1.38 -1.42
N GLY A 572 -14.75 -1.58 -0.26
CA GLY A 572 -13.63 -0.79 0.22
C GLY A 572 -12.97 -1.45 1.43
N GLY A 573 -11.65 -1.27 1.56
CA GLY A 573 -10.84 -1.91 2.60
C GLY A 573 -10.08 -0.93 3.50
N SER A 574 -9.84 -1.27 4.77
CA SER A 574 -9.12 -0.41 5.73
C SER A 574 -9.84 0.95 5.91
N ALA A 575 -9.21 2.08 5.59
CA ALA A 575 -9.89 3.38 5.52
C ALA A 575 -10.95 3.46 4.40
N GLY A 576 -10.85 2.63 3.36
CA GLY A 576 -11.96 2.38 2.44
C GLY A 576 -13.15 1.66 3.11
N GLY A 577 -12.91 0.95 4.21
CA GLY A 577 -13.95 0.39 5.06
C GLY A 577 -14.64 1.43 5.95
N LEU A 578 -13.93 2.47 6.39
CA LEU A 578 -14.54 3.68 6.97
C LEU A 578 -15.51 4.30 5.96
N LEU A 579 -15.06 4.47 4.71
CA LEU A 579 -15.90 4.94 3.61
C LEU A 579 -17.15 4.05 3.47
N MET A 580 -17.01 2.73 3.38
CA MET A 580 -18.15 1.80 3.27
C MET A 580 -19.16 1.99 4.40
N GLY A 581 -18.69 1.98 5.66
CA GLY A 581 -19.56 2.15 6.83
C GLY A 581 -20.27 3.51 6.85
N ALA A 582 -19.58 4.58 6.47
CA ALA A 582 -20.15 5.93 6.43
C ALA A 582 -21.22 6.05 5.34
N VAL A 583 -20.96 5.56 4.12
CA VAL A 583 -21.90 5.71 3.00
C VAL A 583 -23.16 4.88 3.18
N VAL A 584 -23.09 3.69 3.80
CA VAL A 584 -24.31 2.90 4.10
C VAL A 584 -25.12 3.52 5.24
N ASN A 585 -24.54 4.34 6.11
CA ASN A 585 -25.32 5.14 7.06
C ASN A 585 -25.96 6.36 6.38
N MET A 586 -25.27 7.00 5.44
CA MET A 586 -25.72 8.23 4.79
C MET A 586 -26.75 8.00 3.68
N ALA A 587 -26.60 6.93 2.90
CA ALA A 587 -27.42 6.64 1.72
C ALA A 587 -27.62 5.11 1.51
N PRO A 588 -28.13 4.37 2.51
CA PRO A 588 -28.28 2.92 2.43
C PRO A 588 -29.14 2.45 1.24
N GLU A 589 -30.10 3.27 0.80
CA GLU A 589 -31.06 2.96 -0.25
C GLU A 589 -30.44 2.84 -1.66
N LYS A 590 -29.21 3.32 -1.84
CA LYS A 590 -28.52 3.34 -3.15
C LYS A 590 -27.81 2.05 -3.49
N TYR A 591 -27.71 1.12 -2.54
CA TYR A 591 -26.86 -0.05 -2.67
C TYR A 591 -27.66 -1.34 -2.49
N ALA A 592 -27.31 -2.36 -3.27
CA ALA A 592 -27.81 -3.72 -3.11
C ALA A 592 -26.95 -4.52 -2.11
N ALA A 593 -25.64 -4.31 -2.15
CA ALA A 593 -24.67 -5.00 -1.31
C ALA A 593 -23.47 -4.10 -0.96
N CYS A 594 -22.93 -4.30 0.23
CA CYS A 594 -21.74 -3.62 0.74
C CYS A 594 -20.76 -4.65 1.32
N LEU A 595 -19.53 -4.66 0.78
CA LEU A 595 -18.43 -5.48 1.27
C LEU A 595 -17.36 -4.58 1.89
N ALA A 596 -17.20 -4.65 3.21
CA ALA A 596 -16.23 -3.84 3.95
C ALA A 596 -15.09 -4.74 4.44
N GLN A 597 -13.89 -4.56 3.90
CA GLN A 597 -12.70 -5.36 4.21
C GLN A 597 -11.87 -4.66 5.30
N VAL A 598 -11.46 -5.38 6.35
CA VAL A 598 -10.74 -4.87 7.54
C VAL A 598 -11.17 -3.44 7.92
N PRO A 599 -12.47 -3.19 8.15
CA PRO A 599 -13.00 -1.84 8.00
C PRO A 599 -12.86 -1.00 9.29
N PHE A 600 -12.31 0.21 9.15
CA PHE A 600 -12.14 1.19 10.24
C PHE A 600 -13.47 1.87 10.59
N VAL A 601 -14.29 1.21 11.42
CA VAL A 601 -15.70 1.54 11.64
C VAL A 601 -16.01 2.06 13.03
N ASP A 602 -15.09 1.94 13.98
CA ASP A 602 -15.18 2.52 15.33
C ASP A 602 -14.18 3.68 15.49
N ALA A 603 -14.09 4.49 14.44
CA ALA A 603 -13.03 5.46 14.25
C ALA A 603 -12.87 6.46 15.40
N LEU A 604 -13.96 6.98 15.95
CA LEU A 604 -13.86 7.94 17.06
C LEU A 604 -13.34 7.30 18.35
N THR A 605 -13.82 6.11 18.71
CA THR A 605 -13.35 5.40 19.91
C THR A 605 -11.88 5.05 19.80
N THR A 606 -11.45 4.55 18.63
CA THR A 606 -10.03 4.19 18.38
C THR A 606 -9.13 5.42 18.45
N ILE A 607 -9.44 6.51 17.74
CA ILE A 607 -8.55 7.70 17.66
C ILE A 607 -8.47 8.49 18.99
N LEU A 608 -9.42 8.26 19.91
CA LEU A 608 -9.36 8.82 21.26
C LEU A 608 -8.35 8.12 22.19
N ASP A 609 -7.83 6.95 21.82
CA ASP A 609 -6.81 6.23 22.58
C ASP A 609 -5.44 6.31 21.89
N PRO A 610 -4.53 7.18 22.36
CA PRO A 610 -3.20 7.35 21.76
C PRO A 610 -2.27 6.17 21.97
N ASN A 611 -2.63 5.19 22.81
CA ASN A 611 -1.81 4.02 23.09
C ASN A 611 -2.06 2.89 22.09
N LEU A 612 -3.12 2.99 21.28
CA LEU A 612 -3.38 2.04 20.22
C LEU A 612 -2.46 2.29 19.03
N PRO A 613 -2.08 1.23 18.30
CA PRO A 613 -1.45 1.34 16.99
C PRO A 613 -2.10 2.37 16.09
N LEU A 614 -1.25 3.13 15.41
CA LEU A 614 -1.58 4.18 14.44
C LEU A 614 -2.37 5.39 15.00
N SER A 615 -3.03 5.30 16.15
CA SER A 615 -4.04 6.28 16.55
C SER A 615 -3.48 7.71 16.72
N ALA A 616 -2.32 7.85 17.38
CA ALA A 616 -1.64 9.15 17.49
C ALA A 616 -1.06 9.63 16.14
N LEU A 617 -0.60 8.70 15.30
CA LEU A 617 -0.13 8.92 13.93
C LEU A 617 -1.26 9.20 12.94
N GLU A 618 -2.52 9.18 13.36
CA GLU A 618 -3.64 9.44 12.48
C GLU A 618 -4.37 10.74 12.85
N TRP A 619 -3.88 11.45 13.87
CA TRP A 619 -4.39 12.79 14.19
C TRP A 619 -4.12 13.79 13.07
N GLU A 620 -3.07 13.62 12.27
CA GLU A 620 -2.88 14.43 11.08
C GLU A 620 -3.81 14.03 9.93
N GLU A 621 -4.41 12.85 9.93
CA GLU A 621 -5.38 12.42 8.91
C GLU A 621 -6.79 12.87 9.29
N TRP A 622 -7.25 12.50 10.48
CA TRP A 622 -8.64 12.73 10.94
C TRP A 622 -8.81 13.99 11.78
N GLY A 623 -7.73 14.48 12.39
CA GLY A 623 -7.71 15.49 13.44
C GLY A 623 -7.49 14.87 14.83
N ASN A 624 -7.16 15.68 15.83
CA ASN A 624 -7.01 15.24 17.22
C ASN A 624 -8.30 15.52 18.04
N PRO A 625 -9.21 14.53 18.20
CA PRO A 625 -10.47 14.70 18.94
C PRO A 625 -10.29 14.75 20.46
N ILE A 626 -9.11 14.41 21.00
CA ILE A 626 -8.83 14.48 22.45
C ILE A 626 -8.72 15.95 22.87
N THR A 627 -8.01 16.75 22.08
CA THR A 627 -7.69 18.14 22.41
C THR A 627 -8.63 19.15 21.78
N ASP A 628 -9.29 18.79 20.67
CA ASP A 628 -10.18 19.68 19.93
C ASP A 628 -11.62 19.15 19.88
N LYS A 629 -12.55 19.93 20.44
CA LYS A 629 -13.97 19.59 20.45
C LYS A 629 -14.60 19.66 19.06
N GLU A 630 -14.17 20.58 18.19
CA GLU A 630 -14.70 20.69 16.83
C GLU A 630 -14.35 19.43 16.03
N VAL A 631 -13.11 18.95 16.15
CA VAL A 631 -12.69 17.67 15.57
C VAL A 631 -13.50 16.51 16.15
N TYR A 632 -13.67 16.46 17.47
CA TYR A 632 -14.49 15.43 18.13
C TYR A 632 -15.92 15.40 17.55
N ASP A 633 -16.60 16.55 17.51
CA ASP A 633 -17.96 16.65 17.01
C ASP A 633 -18.04 16.27 15.51
N TYR A 634 -17.03 16.67 14.73
CA TYR A 634 -16.96 16.35 13.31
C TYR A 634 -16.77 14.85 13.06
N MET A 635 -15.79 14.22 13.71
CA MET A 635 -15.57 12.77 13.64
C MET A 635 -16.78 11.97 14.10
N LYS A 636 -17.39 12.39 15.23
CA LYS A 636 -18.62 11.78 15.75
C LYS A 636 -19.74 11.78 14.73
N SER A 637 -19.82 12.80 13.87
CA SER A 637 -20.89 12.93 12.89
C SER A 637 -20.78 12.02 11.65
N TYR A 638 -19.70 11.23 11.52
CA TYR A 638 -19.56 10.28 10.42
C TYR A 638 -19.07 8.88 10.83
N THR A 639 -18.53 8.70 12.04
CA THR A 639 -17.99 7.40 12.47
C THR A 639 -19.06 6.30 12.34
N PRO A 640 -18.82 5.20 11.61
CA PRO A 640 -19.88 4.28 11.22
C PRO A 640 -20.63 3.63 12.40
N TYR A 641 -19.91 3.19 13.42
CA TYR A 641 -20.47 2.50 14.58
C TYR A 641 -21.47 3.35 15.38
N GLU A 642 -21.21 4.66 15.53
CA GLU A 642 -22.09 5.55 16.31
C GLU A 642 -23.24 6.16 15.50
N ASN A 643 -23.27 5.98 14.17
CA ASN A 643 -24.24 6.61 13.27
C ASN A 643 -25.20 5.62 12.60
N ILE A 644 -25.33 4.41 13.16
CA ILE A 644 -26.31 3.42 12.69
C ILE A 644 -27.72 3.92 13.03
N SER A 645 -28.66 3.79 12.08
CA SER A 645 -30.04 4.23 12.25
C SER A 645 -31.05 3.09 11.98
N PRO A 646 -32.29 3.17 12.52
CA PRO A 646 -33.31 2.13 12.34
C PRO A 646 -34.03 2.25 10.99
N VAL A 647 -33.26 2.19 9.91
CA VAL A 647 -33.75 2.20 8.52
C VAL A 647 -33.34 0.91 7.83
N LYS A 648 -33.77 0.73 6.57
CA LYS A 648 -33.38 -0.42 5.77
C LYS A 648 -31.94 -0.25 5.27
N TYR A 649 -31.09 -1.24 5.50
CA TYR A 649 -29.70 -1.30 5.01
C TYR A 649 -29.57 -2.31 3.86
N PRO A 650 -28.52 -2.19 3.00
CA PRO A 650 -28.17 -3.21 2.02
C PRO A 650 -27.71 -4.50 2.69
N THR A 651 -27.49 -5.57 1.91
CA THR A 651 -26.74 -6.72 2.45
C THR A 651 -25.31 -6.28 2.77
N ILE A 652 -24.87 -6.48 4.01
CA ILE A 652 -23.53 -6.10 4.47
C ILE A 652 -22.72 -7.33 4.84
N ALA A 653 -21.47 -7.38 4.40
CA ALA A 653 -20.44 -8.27 4.95
C ALA A 653 -19.24 -7.46 5.41
N ALA A 654 -18.82 -7.67 6.66
CA ALA A 654 -17.55 -7.22 7.19
C ALA A 654 -16.56 -8.41 7.18
N VAL A 655 -15.42 -8.24 6.54
CA VAL A 655 -14.32 -9.24 6.53
C VAL A 655 -13.18 -8.67 7.34
N THR A 656 -12.59 -9.43 8.26
CA THR A 656 -11.48 -8.96 9.11
C THR A 656 -10.53 -10.10 9.45
N SER A 657 -9.44 -9.81 10.15
CA SER A 657 -8.53 -10.83 10.70
C SER A 657 -8.25 -10.58 12.17
N LEU A 658 -8.01 -11.67 12.93
CA LEU A 658 -7.85 -11.62 14.39
C LEU A 658 -6.55 -10.92 14.82
N ASN A 659 -5.48 -11.05 14.03
CA ASN A 659 -4.16 -10.46 14.33
C ASN A 659 -3.89 -9.16 13.58
N ASP A 660 -4.91 -8.55 12.96
CA ASP A 660 -4.78 -7.24 12.33
C ASP A 660 -4.38 -6.17 13.36
N THR A 661 -3.21 -5.56 13.15
CA THR A 661 -2.65 -4.50 14.00
C THR A 661 -2.94 -3.09 13.49
N ARG A 662 -3.50 -2.93 12.30
CA ARG A 662 -3.82 -1.63 11.70
C ARG A 662 -5.28 -1.26 11.90
N VAL A 663 -6.19 -2.21 11.71
CA VAL A 663 -7.61 -2.08 12.06
C VAL A 663 -8.00 -3.28 12.90
N PHE A 664 -8.28 -3.05 14.18
CA PHE A 664 -8.52 -4.15 15.09
C PHE A 664 -9.83 -4.90 14.78
N TYR A 665 -9.79 -6.23 14.90
CA TYR A 665 -10.95 -7.11 14.68
C TYR A 665 -12.20 -6.68 15.47
N VAL A 666 -12.00 -6.02 16.61
CA VAL A 666 -13.06 -5.58 17.50
C VAL A 666 -13.95 -4.52 16.83
N GLU A 667 -13.41 -3.69 15.94
CA GLU A 667 -14.19 -2.65 15.26
C GLU A 667 -15.32 -3.24 14.40
N PRO A 668 -15.04 -4.12 13.39
CA PRO A 668 -16.10 -4.76 12.63
C PRO A 668 -16.98 -5.69 13.50
N ALA A 669 -16.44 -6.31 14.55
CA ALA A 669 -17.23 -7.17 15.44
C ALA A 669 -18.31 -6.37 16.21
N LYS A 670 -17.94 -5.22 16.76
CA LYS A 670 -18.87 -4.27 17.40
C LYS A 670 -19.88 -3.72 16.39
N TRP A 671 -19.41 -3.35 15.21
CA TRP A 671 -20.25 -2.78 14.15
C TRP A 671 -21.34 -3.75 13.68
N VAL A 672 -20.99 -5.01 13.40
CA VAL A 672 -21.97 -6.03 13.00
C VAL A 672 -22.99 -6.31 14.11
N ALA A 673 -22.56 -6.37 15.37
CA ALA A 673 -23.46 -6.54 16.52
C ALA A 673 -24.47 -5.38 16.62
N ALA A 674 -24.00 -4.12 16.53
CA ALA A 674 -24.86 -2.94 16.60
C ALA A 674 -25.79 -2.81 15.39
N LEU A 675 -25.34 -3.17 14.19
CA LEU A 675 -26.20 -3.19 12.99
C LEU A 675 -27.37 -4.15 13.20
N ARG A 676 -27.11 -5.39 13.63
CA ARG A 676 -28.15 -6.40 13.87
C ARG A 676 -29.16 -5.98 14.94
N GLU A 677 -28.76 -5.17 15.91
CA GLU A 677 -29.67 -4.64 16.94
C GLU A 677 -30.53 -3.48 16.41
N THR A 678 -29.96 -2.61 15.57
CA THR A 678 -30.52 -1.27 15.34
C THR A 678 -31.29 -1.16 14.04
N ILE A 679 -30.82 -1.78 12.95
CA ILE A 679 -31.38 -1.59 11.62
C ILE A 679 -32.81 -2.13 11.52
N ASP A 680 -33.55 -1.72 10.49
CA ASP A 680 -34.88 -2.28 10.20
C ASP A 680 -34.77 -3.82 10.14
N PRO A 681 -35.54 -4.58 10.95
CA PRO A 681 -35.54 -6.04 10.93
C PRO A 681 -35.90 -6.67 9.58
N ALA A 682 -36.45 -5.89 8.63
CA ALA A 682 -36.65 -6.29 7.24
C ALA A 682 -35.40 -6.21 6.36
N SER A 683 -34.29 -5.67 6.88
CA SER A 683 -32.99 -5.66 6.22
C SER A 683 -32.39 -7.07 6.19
N PRO A 684 -31.52 -7.39 5.22
CA PRO A 684 -30.72 -8.60 5.27
C PRO A 684 -29.82 -8.59 6.52
N THR A 685 -29.63 -9.75 7.15
CA THR A 685 -28.77 -9.87 8.33
C THR A 685 -27.31 -9.57 7.97
N PRO A 686 -26.65 -8.57 8.59
CA PRO A 686 -25.23 -8.29 8.40
C PRO A 686 -24.34 -9.48 8.79
N LEU A 687 -23.29 -9.74 8.01
CA LEU A 687 -22.37 -10.86 8.18
C LEU A 687 -21.00 -10.40 8.65
N LEU A 688 -20.33 -11.26 9.43
CA LEU A 688 -18.95 -11.07 9.87
C LEU A 688 -18.14 -12.32 9.51
N LYS A 689 -17.09 -12.16 8.70
CA LYS A 689 -16.07 -13.17 8.43
C LYS A 689 -14.76 -12.76 9.09
N ILE A 690 -14.18 -13.64 9.89
CA ILE A 690 -12.91 -13.42 10.58
C ILE A 690 -11.90 -14.47 10.14
N GLU A 691 -10.75 -14.04 9.65
CA GLU A 691 -9.61 -14.93 9.48
C GLU A 691 -8.85 -15.05 10.80
N MET A 692 -8.91 -16.24 11.41
CA MET A 692 -8.46 -16.45 12.80
C MET A 692 -6.93 -16.47 12.95
N ASP A 693 -6.21 -16.76 11.86
CA ASP A 693 -4.75 -16.88 11.84
C ASP A 693 -4.07 -15.78 11.00
N GLY A 694 -4.85 -14.82 10.45
CA GLY A 694 -4.36 -13.78 9.53
C GLY A 694 -4.08 -12.43 10.19
N GLY A 695 -3.32 -11.58 9.49
CA GLY A 695 -3.07 -10.17 9.82
C GLY A 695 -3.87 -9.21 8.93
N HIS A 696 -3.43 -7.95 8.80
CA HIS A 696 -4.16 -6.94 8.01
C HIS A 696 -4.37 -7.33 6.53
N GLY A 697 -3.45 -8.12 5.97
CA GLY A 697 -3.52 -8.63 4.61
C GLY A 697 -4.32 -9.93 4.43
N GLY A 698 -4.99 -10.42 5.48
CA GLY A 698 -5.65 -11.73 5.49
C GLY A 698 -4.70 -12.89 5.79
N GLY A 699 -5.07 -14.09 5.35
CA GLY A 699 -4.23 -15.28 5.49
C GLY A 699 -3.00 -15.27 4.59
N SER A 700 -1.93 -15.98 4.97
CA SER A 700 -0.69 -16.02 4.19
C SER A 700 -0.73 -17.00 3.02
N GLY A 701 0.01 -16.68 1.96
CA GLY A 701 0.16 -17.52 0.78
C GLY A 701 -0.82 -17.23 -0.35
N ARG A 702 -0.38 -17.44 -1.59
CA ARG A 702 -1.14 -17.02 -2.79
C ARG A 702 -2.48 -17.74 -2.98
N TYR A 703 -2.58 -19.02 -2.60
CA TYR A 703 -3.83 -19.77 -2.78
C TYR A 703 -4.88 -19.32 -1.78
N THR A 704 -4.46 -18.97 -0.56
CA THR A 704 -5.32 -18.39 0.47
C THR A 704 -5.92 -17.06 0.00
N ALA A 705 -5.08 -16.16 -0.52
CA ALA A 705 -5.53 -14.89 -1.08
C ALA A 705 -6.54 -15.07 -2.23
N TRP A 706 -6.37 -16.06 -3.11
CA TRP A 706 -7.35 -16.34 -4.16
C TRP A 706 -8.69 -16.85 -3.63
N ARG A 707 -8.69 -17.61 -2.53
CA ARG A 707 -9.94 -18.06 -1.88
C ARG A 707 -10.67 -16.89 -1.22
N GLU A 708 -9.95 -15.99 -0.58
CA GLU A 708 -10.53 -14.77 0.02
C GLU A 708 -11.16 -13.89 -1.06
N ILE A 709 -10.44 -13.61 -2.17
CA ILE A 709 -10.99 -12.85 -3.30
C ILE A 709 -12.21 -13.57 -3.92
N ALA A 710 -12.16 -14.89 -4.02
CA ALA A 710 -13.29 -15.67 -4.54
C ALA A 710 -14.52 -15.55 -3.62
N TRP A 711 -14.32 -15.48 -2.30
CA TRP A 711 -15.40 -15.25 -1.33
C TRP A 711 -16.00 -13.84 -1.50
N ASP A 712 -15.16 -12.82 -1.56
CA ASP A 712 -15.54 -11.42 -1.74
C ASP A 712 -16.38 -11.20 -3.00
N TYR A 713 -15.90 -11.70 -4.14
CA TYR A 713 -16.62 -11.59 -5.40
C TYR A 713 -17.88 -12.44 -5.41
N SER A 714 -17.87 -13.65 -4.85
CA SER A 714 -19.09 -14.48 -4.79
C SER A 714 -20.18 -13.82 -3.96
N PHE A 715 -19.82 -13.15 -2.86
CA PHE A 715 -20.77 -12.41 -2.03
C PHE A 715 -21.44 -11.30 -2.84
N LEU A 716 -20.66 -10.43 -3.50
CA LEU A 716 -21.23 -9.33 -4.29
C LEU A 716 -22.00 -9.84 -5.51
N LEU A 717 -21.43 -10.75 -6.29
CA LEU A 717 -22.06 -11.27 -7.52
C LEU A 717 -23.39 -11.98 -7.23
N THR A 718 -23.49 -12.71 -6.12
CA THR A 718 -24.74 -13.33 -5.68
C THR A 718 -25.82 -12.27 -5.41
N HIS A 719 -25.49 -11.22 -4.66
CA HIS A 719 -26.45 -10.17 -4.32
C HIS A 719 -26.78 -9.22 -5.47
N LEU A 720 -25.94 -9.18 -6.50
CA LEU A 720 -26.20 -8.48 -7.76
C LEU A 720 -26.90 -9.37 -8.81
N GLY A 721 -27.18 -10.63 -8.48
CA GLY A 721 -27.81 -11.58 -9.41
C GLY A 721 -26.96 -11.90 -10.64
N ALA A 722 -25.63 -11.77 -10.53
CA ALA A 722 -24.68 -11.88 -11.63
C ALA A 722 -23.76 -13.10 -11.43
N THR A 723 -24.32 -14.30 -11.28
CA THR A 723 -23.56 -15.50 -10.90
C THR A 723 -23.03 -16.32 -12.08
N SER A 724 -23.59 -16.14 -13.27
CA SER A 724 -23.24 -16.88 -14.49
C SER A 724 -22.36 -16.07 -15.43
N VAL A 725 -21.40 -16.73 -16.09
CA VAL A 725 -20.57 -16.12 -17.14
C VAL A 725 -21.43 -15.79 -18.35
N THR A 726 -21.20 -14.65 -18.98
CA THR A 726 -21.84 -14.26 -20.24
C THR A 726 -21.26 -15.11 -21.37
N GLU A 727 -22.14 -15.82 -22.10
CA GLU A 727 -21.75 -16.64 -23.27
C GLU A 727 -21.22 -15.83 -24.46
#